data_AF-E5RKC2-F1
#
_entry.id   AF-E5RKC2-F1
#
_cell.length_a   1.000
_cell.length_b   1.000
_cell.length_c   1.000
_cell.angle_alpha   90.00
_cell.angle_beta   90.00
_cell.angle_gamma   90.00
#
_symmetry.space_group_name_H-M   'P 1'
#
loop_
_entity.id
_entity.type
_entity.pdbx_description
1 polymer ?
#
loop_
_entity_poly.entity_id
_entity_poly.type
_entity_poly.pdbx_seq_one_letter_code
_entity_poly.pdbx_strand_id
1 'polypeptide(L)'
;NMHVPQSYETIAELKYLAHVPRQIVTPKSNQPVMGIVQDSLLGCCLFTQRDTFLTRDQVMHLMMWNEQFTGELPMPAILKPQELWTGKQIMSMIIPQSINTERGIREDDLRKPNWNADDKSLCIQRGSLVSGIFNKELVGQGAGSVVHLCWLDLGAEKTLEFMTSCQRIVNNWLIMHSFTVGCQDIAPHINLVAETEKRSKEQDEEYIKLLQIFLDAKKIQDNRYHQKGKRIMDSFEYSFNMKLNKVRDDINSKVTETIDQIRNCMYKMIWAKSKGEASNLAQITSLVGQQNLESKRIQFGFAYRTLPHFSKFDYGPEARGFVASNFFKGLKPTEFFFHTMGGRDGLIDTAVKTSRTGYIQRKLIKAVEDVFVRYDSSCRDSVGAVYQFHYGEDKMAAEFIEHQEIKCVNLSNAQLEEKYELIKEQWFGSEIRQKYQNILTEDVIKDIEEDFEGQALLKGEFDEIKKIRNELRRLFLIDSAPKEELFTHYYLVVNIERIISTIKINKKISDREKCRLNPIYVTQQVDELIQKVDKLLSYDLEERKDCINLFRTHLKVSLASKDLCCRHRLTPEAFQELISEIIYKLKKSMAHPGEAVGAIAAQSLGEPTTQMTLNTFHKSGVTGDKNVTLGVPRLQELLDASKKTKTPSLTIYFDPPLEYAELELKDDKDKKSYLKTEQLVHPHKQDDFTQSMLVQMQGRILGQTFGQYIIKSEIYYQSDPNNPLHITEDQEDNFTDGIFDQDEAKYKWILFLHMDHQKILSNLETWDKIRDSIPKILDETQVKFGISSQNTIVDPDSMNHKYVQIKYFHDYADQKKFKPERGKGNFDDEIAFDEENKTKTYVDTPYTILKRLEETIRGYSLGGISKITRILHSQIEKQFYINNKTGGFLKQANVDGKGKWKIIEKYLETEGTNLKEILRLEHVDQRRTTTDDVYEISQVLGIEAARAALVGETRKIFNHYGIYINYRHLYLLYDWMTHRGRLTAVNRNGINRIPEVSVLRKSSFEETVEILYDAAVFSEIDHMRGLSENIIFGQLCPHGTGCFELMGNAKNVKEFKLKSSHADKFTQGGEYLAEQSPYDQNQQTPLMLNTPGPGVSQGFIENSPYTPYHKSPANFATPFG
;
A
#
# COMPACT_ATOMS: atom_id res chain seq x y z
N ASN A 1 32.36 -1.97 5.54
CA ASN A 1 33.29 -0.97 4.98
C ASN A 1 33.24 0.28 5.82
N MET A 2 34.36 0.95 6.02
CA MET A 2 34.45 2.25 6.68
C MET A 2 35.29 3.14 5.77
N HIS A 3 34.83 4.36 5.49
CA HIS A 3 35.51 5.31 4.62
C HIS A 3 35.91 6.53 5.44
N VAL A 4 37.19 6.91 5.36
CA VAL A 4 37.73 8.05 6.10
C VAL A 4 37.80 9.26 5.16
N PRO A 5 37.05 10.34 5.41
CA PRO A 5 37.12 11.55 4.59
C PRO A 5 38.51 12.18 4.68
N GLN A 6 39.04 12.62 3.53
CA GLN A 6 40.41 13.15 3.44
C GLN A 6 40.48 14.68 3.48
N SER A 7 39.40 15.39 3.13
CA SER A 7 39.35 16.86 3.11
C SER A 7 38.48 17.40 4.24
N TYR A 8 38.80 18.61 4.73
CA TYR A 8 37.99 19.31 5.73
C TYR A 8 36.57 19.60 5.23
N GLU A 9 36.42 19.85 3.93
CA GLU A 9 35.12 20.06 3.29
C GLU A 9 34.25 18.81 3.37
N THR A 10 34.76 17.64 2.97
CA THR A 10 34.03 16.38 3.07
C THR A 10 33.76 15.98 4.53
N ILE A 11 34.69 16.29 5.45
CA ILE A 11 34.45 16.11 6.90
C ILE A 11 33.23 16.94 7.35
N ALA A 12 33.16 18.20 6.93
CA ALA A 12 32.02 19.07 7.26
C ALA A 12 30.72 18.55 6.62
N GLU A 13 30.76 18.14 5.35
CA GLU A 13 29.61 17.58 4.65
C GLU A 13 29.04 16.35 5.38
N LEU A 14 29.89 15.40 5.76
CA LEU A 14 29.47 14.21 6.51
C LEU A 14 28.94 14.57 7.90
N LYS A 15 29.55 15.54 8.59
CA LYS A 15 29.14 15.97 9.93
C LYS A 15 27.77 16.68 9.93
N TYR A 16 27.45 17.46 8.89
CA TYR A 16 26.23 18.25 8.86
C TYR A 16 25.10 17.62 8.04
N LEU A 17 25.38 16.72 7.10
CA LEU A 17 24.35 16.03 6.29
C LEU A 17 24.18 14.57 6.68
N ALA A 18 25.25 13.77 6.63
CA ALA A 18 25.19 12.31 6.79
C ALA A 18 25.34 11.81 8.24
N HIS A 19 25.39 12.72 9.21
CA HIS A 19 25.56 12.37 10.62
C HIS A 19 24.35 11.60 11.17
N VAL A 20 24.61 10.48 11.84
CA VAL A 20 23.60 9.50 12.27
C VAL A 20 22.39 10.13 13.01
N PRO A 21 22.56 11.02 14.01
CA PRO A 21 21.44 11.68 14.68
C PRO A 21 20.50 12.48 13.76
N ARG A 22 21.01 13.02 12.65
CA ARG A 22 20.18 13.73 11.66
C ARG A 22 19.35 12.77 10.80
N GLN A 23 19.77 11.50 10.72
CA GLN A 23 19.15 10.43 9.94
C GLN A 23 18.21 9.54 10.78
N ILE A 24 17.83 9.98 11.99
CA ILE A 24 16.90 9.24 12.86
C ILE A 24 15.52 9.11 12.22
N VAL A 25 15.02 10.19 11.63
CA VAL A 25 13.73 10.25 10.93
C VAL A 25 13.97 10.16 9.43
N THR A 26 13.27 9.25 8.76
CA THR A 26 13.41 9.06 7.30
C THR A 26 12.36 9.85 6.52
N PRO A 27 12.73 10.44 5.37
CA PRO A 27 11.77 10.98 4.42
C PRO A 27 10.89 9.90 3.76
N LYS A 28 11.30 8.62 3.77
CA LYS A 28 10.56 7.51 3.11
C LYS A 28 9.12 7.40 3.61
N SER A 29 8.97 7.33 4.93
CA SER A 29 7.71 7.03 5.62
C SER A 29 7.43 8.02 6.74
N ASN A 30 8.13 9.16 6.77
CA ASN A 30 7.97 10.26 7.75
C ASN A 30 7.85 9.80 9.21
N GLN A 31 8.70 8.82 9.55
CA GLN A 31 8.76 8.13 10.83
C GLN A 31 10.21 7.86 11.22
N PRO A 32 10.51 7.62 12.51
CA PRO A 32 11.84 7.22 12.94
C PRO A 32 12.23 5.85 12.37
N VAL A 33 13.41 5.75 11.74
CA VAL A 33 14.05 4.47 11.39
C VAL A 33 14.84 3.93 12.57
N MET A 34 15.27 4.82 13.47
CA MET A 34 15.98 4.45 14.69
C MET A 34 15.03 4.57 15.89
N GLY A 35 15.11 3.62 16.81
CA GLY A 35 14.34 3.59 18.04
C GLY A 35 14.90 2.58 19.01
N ILE A 36 14.30 2.47 20.20
CA ILE A 36 14.71 1.48 21.20
C ILE A 36 14.24 0.09 20.75
N VAL A 37 15.15 -0.89 20.72
CA VAL A 37 14.91 -2.26 20.22
C VAL A 37 15.44 -3.33 21.18
N GLN A 38 15.02 -4.58 20.97
CA GLN A 38 15.53 -5.77 21.67
C GLN A 38 15.48 -5.64 23.21
N ASP A 39 16.61 -5.86 23.88
CA ASP A 39 16.71 -5.94 25.34
C ASP A 39 16.35 -4.61 26.01
N SER A 40 16.80 -3.49 25.44
CA SER A 40 16.44 -2.17 25.94
C SER A 40 14.94 -1.90 25.80
N LEU A 41 14.30 -2.41 24.74
CA LEU A 41 12.84 -2.25 24.57
C LEU A 41 12.07 -3.10 25.56
N LEU A 42 12.45 -4.37 25.72
CA LEU A 42 11.89 -5.26 26.74
C LEU A 42 12.07 -4.65 28.14
N GLY A 43 13.28 -4.19 28.43
CA GLY A 43 13.62 -3.51 29.67
C GLY A 43 12.77 -2.27 29.89
N CYS A 44 12.56 -1.41 28.88
CA CYS A 44 11.68 -0.25 28.98
C CYS A 44 10.25 -0.64 29.37
N CYS A 45 9.70 -1.68 28.73
CA CYS A 45 8.35 -2.16 29.02
C CYS A 45 8.26 -2.64 30.48
N LEU A 46 9.20 -3.47 30.94
CA LEU A 46 9.20 -4.00 32.31
C LEU A 46 9.51 -2.91 33.34
N PHE A 47 10.42 -2.00 33.02
CA PHE A 47 10.84 -0.91 33.90
C PHE A 47 9.72 0.09 34.16
N THR A 48 8.87 0.35 33.15
CA THR A 48 7.76 1.31 33.26
C THR A 48 6.47 0.71 33.82
N GLN A 49 6.44 -0.56 34.19
CA GLN A 49 5.29 -1.16 34.88
C GLN A 49 5.03 -0.47 36.23
N ARG A 50 3.78 -0.53 36.71
CA ARG A 50 3.40 0.04 38.01
C ARG A 50 4.04 -0.68 39.18
N ASP A 51 4.26 -1.98 39.02
CA ASP A 51 4.77 -2.86 40.07
C ASP A 51 6.30 -2.77 40.22
N THR A 52 6.97 -2.03 39.34
CA THR A 52 8.42 -1.86 39.36
C THR A 52 8.83 -0.74 40.32
N PHE A 53 9.24 -1.15 41.51
CA PHE A 53 9.80 -0.29 42.55
C PHE A 53 11.31 -0.48 42.69
N LEU A 54 11.99 0.62 42.97
CA LEU A 54 13.43 0.70 43.13
C LEU A 54 13.78 1.24 44.50
N THR A 55 14.76 0.62 45.15
CA THR A 55 15.35 1.10 46.40
C THR A 55 16.33 2.24 46.13
N ARG A 56 16.63 3.03 47.17
CA ARG A 56 17.48 4.22 47.05
C ARG A 56 18.87 3.93 46.44
N ASP A 57 19.48 2.82 46.83
CA ASP A 57 20.77 2.34 46.33
C ASP A 57 20.71 1.99 44.83
N GLN A 58 19.65 1.30 44.39
CA GLN A 58 19.44 1.00 42.98
C GLN A 58 19.23 2.29 42.17
N VAL A 59 18.46 3.24 42.70
CA VAL A 59 18.24 4.54 42.04
C VAL A 59 19.55 5.30 41.90
N MET A 60 20.36 5.38 42.97
CA MET A 60 21.66 6.04 42.92
C MET A 60 22.58 5.39 41.88
N HIS A 61 22.61 4.05 41.83
CA HIS A 61 23.39 3.32 40.83
C HIS A 61 22.93 3.64 39.40
N LEU A 62 21.62 3.66 39.15
CA LEU A 62 21.08 4.00 37.83
C LEU A 62 21.36 5.46 37.45
N MET A 63 21.30 6.39 38.40
CA MET A 63 21.55 7.81 38.13
C MET A 63 23.00 8.12 37.77
N MET A 64 23.97 7.30 38.21
CA MET A 64 25.35 7.44 37.75
C MET A 64 25.51 7.28 36.23
N TRP A 65 24.59 6.57 35.58
CA TRP A 65 24.62 6.34 34.13
C TRP A 65 23.90 7.43 33.32
N ASN A 66 23.24 8.37 33.98
CA ASN A 66 22.58 9.50 33.34
C ASN A 66 23.53 10.70 33.27
N GLU A 67 24.01 11.03 32.07
CA GLU A 67 24.89 12.19 31.85
C GLU A 67 24.18 13.53 32.13
N GLN A 68 22.85 13.57 32.08
CA GLN A 68 22.05 14.76 32.34
C GLN A 68 21.61 14.89 33.81
N PHE A 69 22.09 14.03 34.69
CA PHE A 69 21.66 14.05 36.09
C PHE A 69 22.15 15.32 36.78
N THR A 70 21.21 16.10 37.32
CA THR A 70 21.48 17.38 37.99
C THR A 70 22.08 17.23 39.39
N GLY A 71 22.23 16.00 39.89
CA GLY A 71 22.66 15.72 41.26
C GLY A 71 21.52 15.61 42.27
N GLU A 72 20.31 16.02 41.88
CA GLU A 72 19.12 16.01 42.75
C GLU A 72 18.21 14.82 42.44
N LEU A 73 17.97 13.98 43.44
CA LEU A 73 17.01 12.90 43.32
C LEU A 73 15.56 13.41 43.50
N PRO A 74 14.60 12.94 42.70
CA PRO A 74 13.21 13.29 42.87
C PRO A 74 12.68 12.70 44.18
N MET A 75 11.62 13.31 44.72
CA MET A 75 10.93 12.75 45.89
C MET A 75 10.43 11.32 45.58
N PRO A 76 10.69 10.33 46.46
CA PRO A 76 10.21 8.97 46.24
C PRO A 76 8.69 8.94 46.16
N ALA A 77 8.15 8.08 45.28
CA ALA A 77 6.69 7.90 45.15
C ALA A 77 6.07 7.37 46.45
N ILE A 78 6.81 6.52 47.18
CA ILE A 78 6.39 5.95 48.46
C ILE A 78 7.42 6.37 49.50
N LEU A 79 6.99 7.11 50.53
CA LEU A 79 7.85 7.52 51.64
C LEU A 79 7.81 6.53 52.82
N LYS A 80 6.67 5.89 53.08
CA LYS A 80 6.48 4.93 54.17
C LYS A 80 5.85 3.65 53.63
N PRO A 81 6.26 2.44 54.07
CA PRO A 81 7.21 2.16 55.15
C PRO A 81 8.70 2.33 54.79
N GLN A 82 9.06 2.33 53.50
CA GLN A 82 10.42 2.54 52.99
C GLN A 82 10.37 3.51 51.80
N GLU A 83 11.44 4.27 51.60
CA GLU A 83 11.65 5.12 50.42
C GLU A 83 11.77 4.25 49.15
N LEU A 84 10.74 4.29 48.30
CA LEU A 84 10.71 3.59 47.01
C LEU A 84 10.39 4.55 45.87
N TRP A 85 11.16 4.43 44.80
CA TRP A 85 10.93 5.14 43.54
C TRP A 85 10.29 4.19 42.53
N THR A 86 9.50 4.73 41.61
CA THR A 86 8.98 3.95 40.49
C THR A 86 9.93 4.04 39.29
N GLY A 87 9.96 3.01 38.44
CA GLY A 87 10.72 3.10 37.19
C GLY A 87 10.23 4.23 36.28
N LYS A 88 8.94 4.59 36.34
CA LYS A 88 8.40 5.76 35.64
C LYS A 88 9.04 7.08 36.09
N GLN A 89 9.19 7.29 37.41
CA GLN A 89 9.88 8.48 37.95
C GLN A 89 11.32 8.58 37.47
N ILE A 90 12.01 7.45 37.40
CA ILE A 90 13.39 7.43 36.90
C ILE A 90 13.45 7.74 35.41
N MET A 91 12.52 7.19 34.62
CA MET A 91 12.42 7.48 33.19
C MET A 91 12.08 8.96 32.93
N SER A 92 11.24 9.58 33.77
CA SER A 92 10.91 11.01 33.72
C SER A 92 12.13 11.94 33.84
N MET A 93 13.22 11.50 34.48
CA MET A 93 14.44 12.31 34.56
C MET A 93 15.25 12.32 33.26
N ILE A 94 14.97 11.39 32.34
CA ILE A 94 15.66 11.28 31.05
C ILE A 94 14.88 12.03 29.96
N ILE A 95 13.55 12.06 30.07
CA ILE A 95 12.70 12.69 29.07
C ILE A 95 12.86 14.22 29.18
N PRO A 96 13.16 14.92 28.07
CA PRO A 96 13.26 16.37 28.07
C PRO A 96 11.96 17.06 28.54
N GLN A 97 12.10 18.13 29.33
CA GLN A 97 10.98 18.85 29.94
C GLN A 97 10.00 19.48 28.96
N SER A 98 10.40 19.73 27.72
CA SER A 98 9.53 20.33 26.69
C SER A 98 8.56 19.35 26.04
N ILE A 99 8.74 18.04 26.25
CA ILE A 99 7.94 17.02 25.57
C ILE A 99 6.62 16.82 26.31
N ASN A 100 5.54 16.93 25.54
CA ASN A 100 4.18 16.67 25.98
C ASN A 100 3.50 15.74 24.99
N THR A 101 2.92 14.66 25.50
CA THR A 101 2.09 13.76 24.69
C THR A 101 1.02 13.11 25.55
N GLU A 102 -0.19 13.08 25.01
CA GLU A 102 -1.30 12.34 25.59
C GLU A 102 -1.82 11.40 24.49
N ARG A 103 -1.68 10.08 24.73
CA ARG A 103 -2.28 9.04 23.88
C ARG A 103 -3.29 8.25 24.70
N GLY A 104 -4.57 8.50 24.40
CA GLY A 104 -5.69 7.76 24.96
C GLY A 104 -5.97 6.47 24.20
N ILE A 105 -6.67 5.55 24.86
CA ILE A 105 -7.37 4.43 24.21
C ILE A 105 -8.42 5.06 23.26
N ARG A 106 -8.62 4.44 22.08
CA ARG A 106 -9.65 4.79 21.08
C ARG A 106 -10.98 5.18 21.76
N GLU A 107 -11.64 6.21 21.22
CA GLU A 107 -12.89 6.83 21.71
C GLU A 107 -14.09 5.88 21.98
N ASP A 108 -13.98 4.58 21.68
CA ASP A 108 -15.08 3.62 21.84
C ASP A 108 -15.40 3.27 23.33
N ASP A 109 -14.55 3.67 24.28
CA ASP A 109 -14.65 3.30 25.71
C ASP A 109 -15.00 4.50 26.63
N LEU A 110 -15.85 5.42 26.19
CA LEU A 110 -16.38 6.60 26.94
C LEU A 110 -17.10 6.27 28.27
N ARG A 111 -17.19 5.00 28.67
CA ARG A 111 -17.80 4.55 29.94
C ARG A 111 -16.81 4.29 31.07
N LYS A 112 -15.49 4.35 30.83
CA LYS A 112 -14.50 4.18 31.90
C LYS A 112 -14.09 5.55 32.46
N PRO A 113 -14.02 5.72 33.80
CA PRO A 113 -13.52 6.96 34.40
C PRO A 113 -12.08 7.25 33.93
N ASN A 114 -11.65 8.52 34.00
CA ASN A 114 -10.30 9.01 33.67
C ASN A 114 -9.14 8.31 34.41
N TRP A 115 -9.41 7.29 35.23
CA TRP A 115 -8.41 6.44 35.85
C TRP A 115 -8.08 5.29 34.91
N ASN A 116 -6.89 5.38 34.32
CA ASN A 116 -6.32 4.36 33.45
C ASN A 116 -6.00 3.08 34.27
N ALA A 117 -7.00 2.24 34.56
CA ALA A 117 -6.80 1.04 35.39
C ALA A 117 -5.75 0.09 34.80
N ASP A 118 -5.76 -0.08 33.47
CA ASP A 118 -4.87 -0.99 32.72
C ASP A 118 -3.47 -0.41 32.41
N ASP A 119 -3.20 0.84 32.79
CA ASP A 119 -1.95 1.57 32.46
C ASP A 119 -1.63 1.67 30.95
N LYS A 120 -2.65 1.59 30.09
CA LYS A 120 -2.49 1.58 28.63
C LYS A 120 -2.39 2.97 28.01
N SER A 121 -3.11 3.96 28.54
CA SER A 121 -2.95 5.35 28.06
C SER A 121 -1.61 5.94 28.49
N LEU A 122 -0.92 6.57 27.53
CA LEU A 122 0.32 7.29 27.79
C LEU A 122 0.01 8.75 28.08
N CYS A 123 0.55 9.26 29.17
CA CYS A 123 0.53 10.68 29.49
C CYS A 123 1.92 11.14 29.92
N ILE A 124 2.53 12.01 29.11
CA ILE A 124 3.77 12.70 29.41
C ILE A 124 3.45 14.19 29.49
N GLN A 125 3.72 14.79 30.64
CA GLN A 125 3.51 16.21 30.90
C GLN A 125 4.79 16.82 31.44
N ARG A 126 5.31 17.84 30.77
CA ARG A 126 6.58 18.52 31.08
C ARG A 126 7.76 17.55 31.23
N GLY A 127 7.85 16.58 30.33
CA GLY A 127 8.85 15.51 30.42
C GLY A 127 8.62 14.50 31.55
N SER A 128 7.59 14.63 32.39
CA SER A 128 7.26 13.63 33.39
C SER A 128 6.29 12.58 32.83
N LEU A 129 6.70 11.31 32.87
CA LEU A 129 5.86 10.16 32.56
C LEU A 129 4.88 9.89 33.72
N VAL A 130 3.63 10.32 33.54
CA VAL A 130 2.57 10.22 34.57
C VAL A 130 1.90 8.85 34.52
N SER A 131 1.55 8.38 33.32
CA SER A 131 0.90 7.09 33.12
C SER A 131 1.30 6.49 31.76
N GLY A 132 1.20 5.17 31.63
CA GLY A 132 1.56 4.45 30.42
C GLY A 132 2.82 3.62 30.53
N ILE A 133 2.85 2.53 29.76
CA ILE A 133 3.99 1.61 29.63
C ILE A 133 4.70 1.88 28.31
N PHE A 134 6.02 1.98 28.32
CA PHE A 134 6.84 2.25 27.14
C PHE A 134 6.97 1.03 26.22
N ASN A 135 5.96 0.84 25.36
CA ASN A 135 5.94 -0.20 24.34
C ASN A 135 6.64 0.25 23.03
N LYS A 136 6.81 -0.69 22.09
CA LYS A 136 7.40 -0.45 20.75
C LYS A 136 6.78 0.74 20.01
N GLU A 137 5.47 0.96 20.18
CA GLU A 137 4.74 2.07 19.52
C GLU A 137 5.10 3.44 20.08
N LEU A 138 5.63 3.50 21.31
CA LEU A 138 5.90 4.74 22.04
C LEU A 138 7.39 5.09 22.05
N VAL A 139 8.30 4.11 22.16
CA VAL A 139 9.76 4.35 22.18
C VAL A 139 10.51 3.70 21.02
N GLY A 140 9.83 2.92 20.18
CA GLY A 140 10.39 2.34 18.97
C GLY A 140 10.19 3.23 17.73
N GLN A 141 10.19 2.59 16.57
CA GLN A 141 10.13 3.23 15.23
C GLN A 141 8.73 3.75 14.83
N GLY A 142 7.82 3.93 15.78
CA GLY A 142 6.45 4.35 15.48
C GLY A 142 6.32 5.83 15.14
N ALA A 143 5.39 6.17 14.25
CA ALA A 143 4.94 7.56 14.04
C ALA A 143 4.46 8.18 15.37
N GLY A 144 4.95 9.37 15.68
CA GLY A 144 4.60 10.08 16.92
C GLY A 144 5.02 9.35 18.20
N SER A 145 6.02 8.47 18.11
CA SER A 145 6.76 7.97 19.27
C SER A 145 7.49 9.12 19.99
N VAL A 146 7.87 8.91 21.24
CA VAL A 146 8.68 9.87 22.03
C VAL A 146 9.96 10.23 21.28
N VAL A 147 10.62 9.26 20.63
CA VAL A 147 11.81 9.50 19.80
C VAL A 147 11.49 10.43 18.62
N HIS A 148 10.34 10.24 17.96
CA HIS A 148 9.89 11.12 16.89
C HIS A 148 9.67 12.56 17.38
N LEU A 149 8.98 12.69 18.52
CA LEU A 149 8.66 13.98 19.13
C LEU A 149 9.93 14.72 19.58
N CYS A 150 10.88 14.03 20.21
CA CYS A 150 12.20 14.59 20.55
C CYS A 150 12.86 15.21 19.31
N TRP A 151 12.86 14.49 18.19
CA TRP A 151 13.56 14.93 16.99
C TRP A 151 12.90 16.13 16.32
N LEU A 152 11.57 16.15 16.26
CA LEU A 152 10.82 17.25 15.64
C LEU A 152 10.89 18.54 16.48
N ASP A 153 10.75 18.43 17.79
CA ASP A 153 10.60 19.59 18.67
C ASP A 153 11.95 20.10 19.22
N LEU A 154 12.91 19.22 19.54
CA LEU A 154 14.21 19.59 20.12
C LEU A 154 15.39 19.43 19.15
N GLY A 155 15.22 18.66 18.07
CA GLY A 155 16.28 18.38 17.10
C GLY A 155 17.08 17.12 17.40
N ALA A 156 18.05 16.85 16.52
CA ALA A 156 18.79 15.59 16.47
C ALA A 156 19.65 15.29 17.72
N GLU A 157 20.32 16.29 18.27
CA GLU A 157 21.28 16.11 19.38
C GLU A 157 20.58 15.70 20.68
N LYS A 158 19.48 16.38 21.04
CA LYS A 158 18.69 16.02 22.22
C LYS A 158 18.03 14.66 22.12
N THR A 159 17.65 14.24 20.92
CA THR A 159 17.15 12.87 20.69
C THR A 159 18.25 11.82 20.92
N LEU A 160 19.48 12.09 20.48
CA LEU A 160 20.61 11.20 20.75
C LEU A 160 20.89 11.06 22.25
N GLU A 161 20.90 12.19 22.97
CA GLU A 161 21.07 12.21 24.43
C GLU A 161 19.99 11.36 25.11
N PHE A 162 18.72 11.57 24.75
CA PHE A 162 17.59 10.79 25.27
C PHE A 162 17.74 9.29 25.00
N MET A 163 18.03 8.89 23.75
CA MET A 163 18.18 7.48 23.38
C MET A 163 19.33 6.82 24.13
N THR A 164 20.46 7.51 24.27
CA THR A 164 21.66 7.01 24.94
C THR A 164 21.39 6.80 26.43
N SER A 165 20.85 7.81 27.11
CA SER A 165 20.52 7.73 28.55
C SER A 165 19.47 6.66 28.83
N CYS A 166 18.45 6.55 27.96
CA CYS A 166 17.41 5.52 28.07
C CYS A 166 18.02 4.10 27.99
N GLN A 167 18.85 3.83 26.97
CA GLN A 167 19.52 2.53 26.82
C GLN A 167 20.43 2.21 28.00
N ARG A 168 21.25 3.18 28.45
CA ARG A 168 22.18 2.96 29.57
C ARG A 168 21.45 2.64 30.88
N ILE A 169 20.43 3.42 31.24
CA ILE A 169 19.68 3.18 32.49
C ILE A 169 18.98 1.82 32.43
N VAL A 170 18.28 1.55 31.33
CA VAL A 170 17.46 0.34 31.22
C VAL A 170 18.32 -0.92 31.13
N ASN A 171 19.43 -0.89 30.40
CA ASN A 171 20.33 -2.05 30.31
C ASN A 171 20.99 -2.35 31.65
N ASN A 172 21.42 -1.33 32.40
CA ASN A 172 21.98 -1.53 33.75
C ASN A 172 20.91 -2.01 34.74
N TRP A 173 19.67 -1.53 34.62
CA TRP A 173 18.55 -2.08 35.38
C TRP A 173 18.28 -3.55 35.03
N LEU A 174 18.32 -3.90 33.76
CA LEU A 174 18.07 -5.26 33.29
C LEU A 174 19.16 -6.24 33.78
N ILE A 175 20.42 -5.77 33.91
CA ILE A 175 21.50 -6.56 34.54
C ILE A 175 21.16 -6.88 35.99
N MET A 176 20.62 -5.92 36.76
CA MET A 176 20.21 -6.15 38.15
C MET A 176 18.98 -7.05 38.26
N HIS A 177 17.97 -6.85 37.41
CA HIS A 177 16.72 -7.61 37.44
C HIS A 177 16.89 -9.03 36.88
N SER A 178 17.80 -9.22 35.92
CA SER A 178 17.96 -10.42 35.10
C SER A 178 16.70 -10.82 34.31
N PHE A 179 16.88 -11.32 33.09
CA PHE A 179 15.80 -11.83 32.26
C PHE A 179 16.29 -13.03 31.45
N THR A 180 15.51 -14.11 31.42
CA THR A 180 15.86 -15.35 30.72
C THR A 180 14.60 -16.03 30.18
N VAL A 181 14.75 -16.87 29.16
CA VAL A 181 13.70 -17.71 28.60
C VAL A 181 14.16 -19.15 28.66
N GLY A 182 13.33 -20.04 29.22
CA GLY A 182 13.65 -21.46 29.37
C GLY A 182 12.64 -22.39 28.70
N CYS A 183 12.91 -23.69 28.75
CA CYS A 183 11.99 -24.71 28.22
C CYS A 183 10.64 -24.76 28.95
N GLN A 184 10.57 -24.23 30.18
CA GLN A 184 9.32 -24.13 30.93
C GLN A 184 8.35 -23.10 30.33
N ASP A 185 8.87 -22.04 29.70
CA ASP A 185 8.05 -21.00 29.07
C ASP A 185 7.35 -21.48 27.79
N ILE A 186 7.85 -22.56 27.20
CA ILE A 186 7.27 -23.19 25.99
C ILE A 186 6.47 -24.45 26.30
N ALA A 187 6.41 -24.89 27.56
CA ALA A 187 5.68 -26.09 27.93
C ALA A 187 4.17 -25.83 27.85
N PRO A 188 3.41 -26.60 27.05
CA PRO A 188 1.98 -26.36 26.90
C PRO A 188 1.23 -26.77 28.16
N HIS A 189 0.25 -25.95 28.56
CA HIS A 189 -0.68 -26.31 29.62
C HIS A 189 -1.57 -27.49 29.19
N ILE A 190 -1.91 -28.38 30.13
CA ILE A 190 -2.71 -29.60 29.86
C ILE A 190 -4.04 -29.27 29.17
N ASN A 191 -4.69 -28.18 29.59
CA ASN A 191 -5.94 -27.71 29.00
C ASN A 191 -5.79 -27.34 27.52
N LEU A 192 -4.68 -26.69 27.17
CA LEU A 192 -4.38 -26.31 25.79
C LEU A 192 -4.14 -27.54 24.92
N VAL A 193 -3.44 -28.56 25.43
CA VAL A 193 -3.21 -29.83 24.72
C VAL A 193 -4.54 -30.52 24.44
N ALA A 194 -5.40 -30.66 25.44
CA ALA A 194 -6.71 -31.29 25.28
C ALA A 194 -7.60 -30.53 24.29
N GLU A 195 -7.58 -29.20 24.30
CA GLU A 195 -8.35 -28.37 23.36
C GLU A 195 -7.79 -28.47 21.92
N THR A 196 -6.47 -28.52 21.76
CA THR A 196 -5.81 -28.69 20.46
C THR A 196 -6.14 -30.05 19.85
N GLU A 197 -6.11 -31.12 20.66
CA GLU A 197 -6.52 -32.46 20.21
C GLU A 197 -8.00 -32.53 19.85
N LYS A 198 -8.87 -31.87 20.63
CA LYS A 198 -10.30 -31.78 20.35
C LYS A 198 -10.55 -31.10 19.00
N ARG A 199 -9.95 -29.92 18.76
CA ARG A 199 -10.09 -29.19 17.49
C ARG A 199 -9.52 -29.94 16.30
N SER A 200 -8.41 -30.67 16.49
CA SER A 200 -7.83 -31.50 15.44
C SER A 200 -8.77 -32.63 15.01
N LYS A 201 -9.51 -33.24 15.95
CA LYS A 201 -10.53 -34.25 15.63
C LYS A 201 -11.77 -33.65 14.95
N GLU A 202 -12.23 -32.50 15.42
CA GLU A 202 -13.35 -31.77 14.79
C GLU A 202 -13.03 -31.44 13.31
N GLN A 203 -11.78 -31.10 13.02
CA GLN A 203 -11.29 -30.87 11.66
C GLN A 203 -11.38 -32.12 10.77
N ASP A 204 -10.97 -33.28 11.28
CA ASP A 204 -11.05 -34.54 10.53
C ASP A 204 -12.50 -34.94 10.23
N GLU A 205 -13.41 -34.76 11.19
CA GLU A 205 -14.85 -34.97 10.97
C GLU A 205 -15.42 -34.00 9.93
N GLU A 206 -14.99 -32.74 9.96
CA GLU A 206 -15.43 -31.73 9.01
C GLU A 206 -14.90 -31.98 7.59
N TYR A 207 -13.68 -32.48 7.47
CA TYR A 207 -13.12 -32.97 6.21
C TYR A 207 -13.99 -34.07 5.60
N ILE A 208 -14.37 -35.08 6.40
CA ILE A 208 -15.24 -36.18 5.94
C ILE A 208 -16.59 -35.63 5.47
N LYS A 209 -17.20 -34.70 6.22
CA LYS A 209 -18.46 -34.05 5.84
C LYS A 209 -18.33 -33.30 4.51
N LEU A 210 -17.26 -32.53 4.31
CA LEU A 210 -17.03 -31.81 3.06
C LEU A 210 -16.78 -32.77 1.89
N LEU A 211 -15.93 -33.78 2.06
CA LEU A 211 -15.73 -34.82 1.05
C LEU A 211 -17.03 -35.47 0.60
N GLN A 212 -17.88 -35.86 1.55
CA GLN A 212 -19.18 -36.46 1.25
C GLN A 212 -20.06 -35.53 0.43
N ILE A 213 -20.08 -34.22 0.76
CA ILE A 213 -20.81 -33.21 -0.01
C ILE A 213 -20.29 -33.12 -1.45
N PHE A 214 -18.97 -33.21 -1.66
CA PHE A 214 -18.36 -33.11 -2.99
C PHE A 214 -18.40 -34.42 -3.79
N LEU A 215 -18.54 -35.57 -3.14
CA LEU A 215 -18.78 -36.87 -3.80
C LEU A 215 -20.25 -37.03 -4.22
N ASP A 216 -21.19 -36.41 -3.49
CA ASP A 216 -22.62 -36.41 -3.80
C ASP A 216 -22.97 -35.45 -4.96
N ALA A 217 -22.96 -35.96 -6.19
CA ALA A 217 -23.28 -35.18 -7.41
C ALA A 217 -24.62 -34.41 -7.36
N LYS A 218 -25.62 -34.92 -6.63
CA LYS A 218 -26.93 -34.26 -6.44
C LYS A 218 -26.87 -33.02 -5.54
N LYS A 219 -25.98 -32.98 -4.54
CA LYS A 219 -25.81 -31.82 -3.63
C LYS A 219 -24.96 -30.71 -4.25
N ILE A 220 -24.12 -31.06 -5.23
CA ILE A 220 -23.33 -30.10 -6.01
C ILE A 220 -24.24 -29.21 -6.88
N GLN A 221 -25.34 -29.75 -7.39
CA GLN A 221 -26.35 -28.97 -8.14
C GLN A 221 -27.09 -27.93 -7.28
N ASP A 222 -27.15 -28.13 -5.95
CA ASP A 222 -27.81 -27.21 -5.00
C ASP A 222 -27.01 -25.91 -4.71
N ASN A 223 -25.99 -25.59 -5.52
CA ASN A 223 -25.40 -24.25 -5.72
C ASN A 223 -24.78 -23.53 -4.49
N ARG A 224 -24.66 -24.16 -3.31
CA ARG A 224 -24.10 -23.48 -2.11
C ARG A 224 -22.60 -23.62 -1.91
N TYR A 225 -21.98 -24.68 -2.43
CA TYR A 225 -20.55 -24.99 -2.17
C TYR A 225 -19.64 -24.79 -3.40
N HIS A 226 -20.23 -24.63 -4.59
CA HIS A 226 -19.50 -24.31 -5.80
C HIS A 226 -19.51 -22.81 -6.04
N GLN A 227 -18.35 -22.16 -6.00
CA GLN A 227 -18.25 -20.75 -6.34
C GLN A 227 -18.40 -20.60 -7.87
N LYS A 228 -19.34 -19.74 -8.30
CA LYS A 228 -19.61 -19.51 -9.73
C LYS A 228 -18.31 -19.20 -10.50
N GLY A 229 -18.05 -19.99 -11.53
CA GLY A 229 -16.91 -19.87 -12.44
C GLY A 229 -15.59 -20.51 -11.98
N LYS A 230 -15.44 -21.02 -10.75
CA LYS A 230 -14.25 -21.80 -10.37
C LYS A 230 -14.46 -23.25 -10.78
N ARG A 231 -13.42 -24.09 -10.79
CA ARG A 231 -13.62 -25.54 -10.88
C ARG A 231 -14.19 -26.05 -9.56
N ILE A 232 -14.91 -27.18 -9.60
CA ILE A 232 -15.44 -27.83 -8.39
C ILE A 232 -14.30 -28.13 -7.41
N MET A 233 -13.20 -28.69 -7.91
CA MET A 233 -12.03 -29.01 -7.10
C MET A 233 -11.37 -27.78 -6.47
N ASP A 234 -11.23 -26.68 -7.22
CA ASP A 234 -10.64 -25.45 -6.69
C ASP A 234 -11.54 -24.81 -5.62
N SER A 235 -12.87 -24.93 -5.77
CA SER A 235 -13.84 -24.48 -4.76
C SER A 235 -13.74 -25.30 -3.47
N PHE A 236 -13.56 -26.61 -3.60
CA PHE A 236 -13.31 -27.51 -2.48
C PHE A 236 -12.02 -27.14 -1.74
N GLU A 237 -10.91 -27.04 -2.48
CA GLU A 237 -9.59 -26.72 -1.91
C GLU A 237 -9.58 -25.37 -1.20
N TYR A 238 -10.21 -24.35 -1.79
CA TYR A 238 -10.34 -23.04 -1.17
C TYR A 238 -11.13 -23.09 0.14
N SER A 239 -12.33 -23.69 0.10
CA SER A 239 -13.22 -23.79 1.26
C SER A 239 -12.56 -24.57 2.40
N PHE A 240 -11.79 -25.61 2.07
CA PHE A 240 -11.09 -26.41 3.04
C PHE A 240 -9.88 -25.68 3.64
N ASN A 241 -9.05 -25.03 2.82
CA ASN A 241 -7.90 -24.24 3.30
C ASN A 241 -8.35 -23.11 4.23
N MET A 242 -9.44 -22.41 3.91
CA MET A 242 -10.02 -21.39 4.78
C MET A 242 -10.40 -21.90 6.16
N LYS A 243 -10.98 -23.11 6.24
CA LYS A 243 -11.30 -23.74 7.53
C LYS A 243 -10.05 -24.14 8.32
N LEU A 244 -9.04 -24.68 7.65
CA LEU A 244 -7.76 -25.01 8.31
C LEU A 244 -7.08 -23.78 8.91
N ASN A 245 -7.09 -22.65 8.18
CA ASN A 245 -6.55 -21.40 8.69
C ASN A 245 -7.37 -20.88 9.88
N LYS A 246 -8.71 -21.00 9.84
CA LYS A 246 -9.58 -20.64 10.97
C LYS A 246 -9.26 -21.44 12.23
N VAL A 247 -9.08 -22.76 12.12
CA VAL A 247 -8.69 -23.61 13.26
C VAL A 247 -7.37 -23.15 13.88
N ARG A 248 -6.37 -22.83 13.04
CA ARG A 248 -5.09 -22.27 13.50
C ARG A 248 -5.29 -20.96 14.25
N ASP A 249 -6.10 -20.04 13.72
CA ASP A 249 -6.30 -18.72 14.32
C ASP A 249 -7.12 -18.78 15.63
N ASP A 250 -8.09 -19.70 15.73
CA ASP A 250 -8.82 -19.99 16.98
C ASP A 250 -7.90 -20.54 18.07
N ILE A 251 -6.96 -21.42 17.69
CA ILE A 251 -5.93 -21.93 18.60
C ILE A 251 -4.96 -20.83 19.01
N ASN A 252 -4.50 -19.98 18.08
CA ASN A 252 -3.64 -18.84 18.39
C ASN A 252 -4.27 -17.94 19.46
N SER A 253 -5.56 -17.65 19.33
CA SER A 253 -6.30 -16.84 20.30
C SER A 253 -6.32 -17.51 21.67
N LYS A 254 -6.60 -18.83 21.71
CA LYS A 254 -6.64 -19.59 22.96
C LYS A 254 -5.30 -19.69 23.67
N VAL A 255 -4.20 -19.78 22.92
CA VAL A 255 -2.84 -19.78 23.48
C VAL A 255 -2.61 -18.50 24.30
N THR A 256 -2.99 -17.33 23.77
CA THR A 256 -2.81 -16.06 24.47
C THR A 256 -3.66 -15.88 25.73
N GLU A 257 -4.83 -16.55 25.78
CA GLU A 257 -5.69 -16.56 26.96
C GLU A 257 -5.19 -17.51 28.06
N THR A 258 -4.57 -18.63 27.66
CA THR A 258 -4.25 -19.73 28.59
C THR A 258 -2.89 -19.54 29.26
N ILE A 259 -1.96 -18.85 28.61
CA ILE A 259 -0.61 -18.64 29.12
C ILE A 259 -0.61 -17.63 30.27
N ASP A 260 0.16 -17.93 31.33
CA ASP A 260 0.40 -17.01 32.43
C ASP A 260 1.16 -15.76 31.95
N GLN A 261 0.43 -14.67 31.78
CA GLN A 261 0.94 -13.39 31.27
C GLN A 261 1.95 -12.74 32.22
N ILE A 262 1.91 -13.08 33.52
CA ILE A 262 2.75 -12.47 34.55
C ILE A 262 4.10 -13.17 34.63
N ARG A 263 4.13 -14.51 34.52
CA ARG A 263 5.35 -15.28 34.71
C ARG A 263 6.07 -15.65 33.41
N ASN A 264 5.33 -15.91 32.34
CA ASN A 264 5.91 -16.42 31.11
C ASN A 264 6.82 -15.38 30.44
N CYS A 265 8.13 -15.67 30.37
CA CYS A 265 9.10 -14.73 29.84
C CYS A 265 9.01 -14.62 28.32
N MET A 266 8.67 -15.70 27.62
CA MET A 266 8.46 -15.66 26.17
C MET A 266 7.27 -14.77 25.80
N TYR A 267 6.18 -14.84 26.57
CA TYR A 267 5.04 -13.95 26.42
C TYR A 267 5.40 -12.49 26.67
N LYS A 268 6.20 -12.18 27.70
CA LYS A 268 6.68 -10.81 27.97
C LYS A 268 7.43 -10.20 26.80
N MET A 269 8.26 -10.98 26.08
CA MET A 269 8.95 -10.50 24.88
C MET A 269 7.97 -10.12 23.75
N ILE A 270 6.94 -10.95 23.54
CA ILE A 270 5.90 -10.76 22.52
C ILE A 270 5.01 -9.59 22.90
N TRP A 271 4.61 -9.48 24.17
CA TRP A 271 3.84 -8.36 24.72
C TRP A 271 4.57 -7.03 24.57
N ALA A 272 5.87 -7.00 24.88
CA ALA A 272 6.74 -5.84 24.65
C ALA A 272 6.98 -5.55 23.15
N LYS A 273 6.63 -6.49 22.26
CA LYS A 273 6.96 -6.50 20.82
C LYS A 273 8.47 -6.37 20.56
N SER A 274 9.29 -6.87 21.49
CA SER A 274 10.75 -6.84 21.38
C SER A 274 11.26 -7.89 20.40
N LYS A 275 10.71 -9.11 20.48
CA LYS A 275 11.00 -10.21 19.55
C LYS A 275 9.88 -11.27 19.58
N GLY A 276 9.55 -11.78 18.40
CA GLY A 276 8.53 -12.83 18.22
C GLY A 276 7.10 -12.30 18.11
N GLU A 277 6.23 -13.13 17.55
CA GLU A 277 4.79 -12.89 17.43
C GLU A 277 4.00 -13.97 18.17
N ALA A 278 2.72 -13.70 18.47
CA ALA A 278 1.84 -14.68 19.12
C ALA A 278 1.68 -15.97 18.29
N SER A 279 1.74 -15.86 16.96
CA SER A 279 1.76 -16.99 16.02
C SER A 279 2.96 -17.91 16.26
N ASN A 280 4.15 -17.37 16.49
CA ASN A 280 5.35 -18.16 16.75
C ASN A 280 5.22 -18.96 18.06
N LEU A 281 4.67 -18.33 19.11
CA LEU A 281 4.41 -19.01 20.38
C LEU A 281 3.38 -20.13 20.24
N ALA A 282 2.31 -19.89 19.47
CA ALA A 282 1.33 -20.93 19.18
C ALA A 282 1.94 -22.10 18.39
N GLN A 283 2.76 -21.84 17.37
CA GLN A 283 3.44 -22.91 16.62
C GLN A 283 4.36 -23.77 17.48
N ILE A 284 5.01 -23.16 18.47
CA ILE A 284 5.90 -23.88 19.39
C ILE A 284 5.11 -24.73 20.39
N THR A 285 3.98 -24.20 20.89
CA THR A 285 3.23 -24.79 22.01
C THR A 285 2.06 -25.69 21.58
N SER A 286 1.33 -25.38 20.52
CA SER A 286 0.07 -26.04 20.15
C SER A 286 0.12 -26.81 18.83
N LEU A 287 0.17 -26.12 17.67
CA LEU A 287 0.32 -26.76 16.36
C LEU A 287 0.99 -25.83 15.35
N VAL A 288 1.69 -26.39 14.36
CA VAL A 288 2.36 -25.62 13.30
C VAL A 288 1.36 -25.16 12.22
N GLY A 289 0.44 -26.03 11.81
CA GLY A 289 -0.62 -25.73 10.84
C GLY A 289 -0.31 -26.10 9.39
N GLN A 290 -1.16 -25.64 8.47
CA GLN A 290 -1.11 -26.00 7.05
C GLN A 290 0.15 -25.45 6.36
N GLN A 291 0.88 -26.33 5.67
CA GLN A 291 1.99 -25.96 4.78
C GLN A 291 1.47 -25.78 3.35
N ASN A 292 1.76 -24.64 2.75
CA ASN A 292 1.37 -24.32 1.38
C ASN A 292 2.60 -24.25 0.47
N LEU A 293 2.41 -24.63 -0.79
CA LEU A 293 3.38 -24.49 -1.88
C LEU A 293 2.67 -23.73 -3.02
N GLU A 294 3.26 -22.63 -3.47
CA GLU A 294 2.65 -21.74 -4.48
C GLU A 294 1.18 -21.34 -4.14
N SER A 295 0.92 -21.00 -2.88
CA SER A 295 -0.42 -20.62 -2.36
C SER A 295 -1.48 -21.72 -2.44
N LYS A 296 -1.10 -22.96 -2.75
CA LYS A 296 -1.98 -24.14 -2.73
C LYS A 296 -1.48 -25.13 -1.69
N ARG A 297 -2.36 -26.04 -1.25
CA ARG A 297 -1.92 -27.20 -0.46
C ARG A 297 -1.01 -28.10 -1.31
N ILE A 298 -0.24 -28.95 -0.65
CA ILE A 298 0.77 -29.79 -1.30
C ILE A 298 0.13 -30.66 -2.40
N GLN A 299 0.58 -30.44 -3.64
CA GLN A 299 0.05 -31.14 -4.80
C GLN A 299 0.54 -32.60 -4.86
N PHE A 300 -0.14 -33.42 -5.67
CA PHE A 300 0.28 -34.81 -5.88
C PHE A 300 1.53 -34.86 -6.75
N GLY A 301 2.69 -35.04 -6.14
CA GLY A 301 3.96 -35.23 -6.85
C GLY A 301 4.15 -36.65 -7.41
N PHE A 302 3.47 -37.65 -6.82
CA PHE A 302 3.43 -39.02 -7.33
C PHE A 302 2.06 -39.31 -7.96
N ALA A 303 1.93 -40.47 -8.63
CA ALA A 303 0.68 -40.91 -9.27
C ALA A 303 -0.52 -40.87 -8.31
N TYR A 304 -1.25 -39.75 -8.36
CA TYR A 304 -2.41 -39.41 -7.53
C TYR A 304 -2.16 -39.44 -6.01
N ARG A 305 -0.95 -39.15 -5.53
CA ARG A 305 -0.62 -39.05 -4.09
C ARG A 305 0.54 -38.11 -3.83
N THR A 306 0.65 -37.60 -2.61
CA THR A 306 1.72 -36.69 -2.18
C THR A 306 3.00 -37.43 -1.77
N LEU A 307 2.87 -38.53 -1.02
CA LEU A 307 3.96 -39.42 -0.64
C LEU A 307 3.59 -40.89 -0.87
N PRO A 308 4.56 -41.81 -1.04
CA PRO A 308 4.30 -43.24 -1.19
C PRO A 308 3.58 -43.88 0.01
N HIS A 309 3.66 -43.26 1.18
CA HIS A 309 3.02 -43.69 2.43
C HIS A 309 1.50 -43.45 2.45
N PHE A 310 0.98 -42.57 1.59
CA PHE A 310 -0.43 -42.28 1.50
C PHE A 310 -1.09 -43.10 0.39
N SER A 311 -2.37 -43.40 0.60
CA SER A 311 -3.24 -44.00 -0.41
C SER A 311 -3.43 -43.06 -1.59
N LYS A 312 -3.74 -43.62 -2.77
CA LYS A 312 -4.08 -42.81 -3.95
C LYS A 312 -5.37 -42.03 -3.69
N PHE A 313 -5.44 -40.81 -4.22
CA PHE A 313 -6.57 -39.89 -4.10
C PHE A 313 -6.89 -39.45 -2.67
N ASP A 314 -5.90 -39.48 -1.77
CA ASP A 314 -6.06 -38.97 -0.42
C ASP A 314 -5.93 -37.44 -0.38
N TYR A 315 -7.05 -36.75 -0.15
CA TYR A 315 -7.13 -35.29 0.01
C TYR A 315 -7.11 -34.83 1.47
N GLY A 316 -6.80 -35.75 2.39
CA GLY A 316 -6.83 -35.54 3.83
C GLY A 316 -5.90 -34.43 4.27
N PRO A 317 -6.16 -33.83 5.45
CA PRO A 317 -5.30 -32.79 5.99
C PRO A 317 -3.85 -33.28 6.13
N GLU A 318 -3.63 -34.45 6.73
CA GLU A 318 -2.28 -35.02 6.90
C GLU A 318 -1.60 -35.30 5.54
N ALA A 319 -2.33 -35.87 4.58
CA ALA A 319 -1.79 -36.18 3.25
C ALA A 319 -1.41 -34.94 2.44
N ARG A 320 -2.05 -33.80 2.69
CA ARG A 320 -1.88 -32.55 1.93
C ARG A 320 -1.10 -31.48 2.68
N GLY A 321 -0.34 -31.85 3.72
CA GLY A 321 0.62 -30.95 4.37
C GLY A 321 0.12 -30.21 5.60
N PHE A 322 -0.97 -30.65 6.24
CA PHE A 322 -1.35 -30.14 7.54
C PHE A 322 -0.46 -30.75 8.63
N VAL A 323 0.16 -29.90 9.45
CA VAL A 323 1.03 -30.32 10.55
C VAL A 323 0.28 -30.12 11.87
N ALA A 324 -0.19 -31.21 12.45
CA ALA A 324 -0.93 -31.22 13.72
C ALA A 324 0.00 -31.21 14.93
N SER A 325 1.24 -31.69 14.77
CA SER A 325 2.27 -31.64 15.82
C SER A 325 2.79 -30.21 16.04
N ASN A 326 3.40 -29.99 17.20
CA ASN A 326 4.10 -28.75 17.56
C ASN A 326 5.61 -28.94 17.62
N PHE A 327 6.37 -27.84 17.70
CA PHE A 327 7.83 -27.92 17.81
C PHE A 327 8.31 -28.48 19.15
N PHE A 328 7.52 -28.37 20.22
CA PHE A 328 7.88 -28.91 21.53
C PHE A 328 7.90 -30.46 21.56
N LYS A 329 6.87 -31.10 21.00
CA LYS A 329 6.74 -32.57 20.90
C LYS A 329 7.59 -33.14 19.76
N GLY A 330 7.85 -32.32 18.73
CA GLY A 330 8.54 -32.73 17.50
C GLY A 330 7.56 -33.17 16.41
N LEU A 331 8.03 -33.11 15.16
CA LEU A 331 7.23 -33.39 13.97
C LEU A 331 7.33 -34.87 13.56
N LYS A 332 6.23 -35.44 13.04
CA LYS A 332 6.26 -36.76 12.38
C LYS A 332 7.15 -36.70 11.12
N PRO A 333 7.71 -37.82 10.62
CA PRO A 333 8.54 -37.80 9.40
C PRO A 333 7.82 -37.25 8.16
N THR A 334 6.52 -37.54 7.99
CA THR A 334 5.70 -37.00 6.90
C THR A 334 5.49 -35.50 7.03
N GLU A 335 5.15 -35.03 8.24
CA GLU A 335 4.99 -33.61 8.58
C GLU A 335 6.30 -32.84 8.41
N PHE A 336 7.42 -33.41 8.86
CA PHE A 336 8.76 -32.84 8.71
C PHE A 336 9.09 -32.62 7.24
N PHE A 337 8.85 -33.62 6.38
CA PHE A 337 9.10 -33.49 4.95
C PHE A 337 8.25 -32.37 4.33
N PHE A 338 6.95 -32.32 4.63
CA PHE A 338 6.06 -31.26 4.15
C PHE A 338 6.45 -29.87 4.67
N HIS A 339 6.89 -29.77 5.92
CA HIS A 339 7.41 -28.53 6.48
C HIS A 339 8.71 -28.09 5.78
N THR A 340 9.62 -29.03 5.48
CA THR A 340 10.84 -28.72 4.71
C THR A 340 10.54 -28.30 3.28
N MET A 341 9.50 -28.85 2.64
CA MET A 341 9.04 -28.40 1.33
C MET A 341 8.58 -26.95 1.36
N GLY A 342 7.71 -26.59 2.31
CA GLY A 342 7.27 -25.20 2.50
C GLY A 342 8.43 -24.25 2.84
N GLY A 343 9.34 -24.69 3.71
CA GLY A 343 10.55 -23.92 4.05
C GLY A 343 11.52 -23.75 2.87
N ARG A 344 11.61 -24.74 1.97
CA ARG A 344 12.47 -24.66 0.78
C ARG A 344 11.92 -23.67 -0.25
N ASP A 345 10.60 -23.65 -0.45
CA ASP A 345 9.92 -22.63 -1.26
C ASP A 345 10.24 -21.23 -0.71
N GLY A 346 10.13 -21.09 0.63
CA GLY A 346 10.77 -20.10 1.51
C GLY A 346 12.06 -19.47 1.00
N LEU A 347 13.08 -20.32 1.01
CA LEU A 347 14.45 -19.96 0.74
C LEU A 347 14.70 -19.65 -0.74
N ILE A 348 14.03 -20.39 -1.65
CA ILE A 348 14.18 -20.17 -3.10
C ILE A 348 13.60 -18.82 -3.50
N ASP A 349 12.38 -18.50 -3.05
CA ASP A 349 11.74 -17.24 -3.39
C ASP A 349 12.56 -16.05 -2.87
N THR A 350 13.11 -16.18 -1.66
CA THR A 350 14.02 -15.17 -1.08
C THR A 350 15.24 -14.96 -1.97
N ALA A 351 15.91 -16.04 -2.41
CA ALA A 351 17.09 -15.95 -3.27
C ALA A 351 16.75 -15.34 -4.65
N VAL A 352 15.70 -15.83 -5.30
CA VAL A 352 15.30 -15.38 -6.65
C VAL A 352 14.82 -13.93 -6.62
N LYS A 353 13.94 -13.59 -5.68
CA LYS A 353 13.38 -12.23 -5.61
C LYS A 353 14.42 -11.19 -5.17
N THR A 354 15.40 -11.53 -4.31
CA THR A 354 16.46 -10.58 -3.91
C THR A 354 17.27 -10.05 -5.11
N SER A 355 17.58 -10.91 -6.07
CA SER A 355 18.26 -10.46 -7.30
C SER A 355 17.42 -9.49 -8.14
N ARG A 356 16.11 -9.75 -8.25
CA ARG A 356 15.17 -8.92 -9.00
C ARG A 356 14.93 -7.57 -8.34
N THR A 357 14.80 -7.53 -7.02
CA THR A 357 14.56 -6.28 -6.28
C THR A 357 15.75 -5.35 -6.33
N GLY A 358 16.98 -5.87 -6.21
CA GLY A 358 18.19 -5.06 -6.40
C GLY A 358 18.28 -4.44 -7.80
N TYR A 359 17.88 -5.20 -8.83
CA TYR A 359 17.84 -4.68 -10.20
C TYR A 359 16.74 -3.64 -10.41
N ILE A 360 15.55 -3.83 -9.82
CA ILE A 360 14.48 -2.81 -9.80
C ILE A 360 14.96 -1.52 -9.14
N GLN A 361 15.64 -1.62 -7.99
CA GLN A 361 16.21 -0.47 -7.30
C GLN A 361 17.21 0.28 -8.19
N ARG A 362 18.10 -0.44 -8.90
CA ARG A 362 19.04 0.16 -9.85
C ARG A 362 18.34 0.87 -11.01
N LYS A 363 17.30 0.26 -11.59
CA LYS A 363 16.46 0.86 -12.65
C LYS A 363 15.82 2.16 -12.19
N LEU A 364 15.21 2.15 -11.00
CA LEU A 364 14.57 3.32 -10.41
C LEU A 364 15.57 4.46 -10.21
N ILE A 365 16.72 4.17 -9.58
CA ILE A 365 17.76 5.19 -9.34
C ILE A 365 18.21 5.79 -10.68
N LYS A 366 18.50 4.96 -11.69
CA LYS A 366 18.99 5.47 -12.98
C LYS A 366 17.97 6.35 -13.72
N ALA A 367 16.68 6.06 -13.57
CA ALA A 367 15.61 6.87 -14.16
C ALA A 367 15.53 8.28 -13.56
N VAL A 368 15.63 8.41 -12.22
CA VAL A 368 15.38 9.68 -11.52
C VAL A 368 16.61 10.27 -10.80
N GLU A 369 17.83 9.76 -11.01
CA GLU A 369 19.05 10.22 -10.32
C GLU A 369 19.38 11.71 -10.52
N ASP A 370 18.87 12.33 -11.57
CA ASP A 370 19.14 13.72 -11.92
C ASP A 370 18.01 14.69 -11.57
N VAL A 371 16.97 14.22 -10.87
CA VAL A 371 15.84 15.04 -10.43
C VAL A 371 16.14 15.67 -9.07
N PHE A 372 16.26 16.99 -9.06
CA PHE A 372 16.59 17.79 -7.87
C PHE A 372 15.60 18.94 -7.67
N VAL A 373 15.48 19.39 -6.42
CA VAL A 373 14.75 20.63 -6.10
C VAL A 373 15.61 21.83 -6.48
N ARG A 374 15.04 22.78 -7.22
CA ARG A 374 15.69 24.04 -7.61
C ARG A 374 15.34 25.17 -6.63
N TYR A 375 16.03 26.31 -6.75
CA TYR A 375 15.81 27.48 -5.87
C TYR A 375 14.40 28.09 -5.97
N ASP A 376 13.70 27.84 -7.08
CA ASP A 376 12.28 28.19 -7.26
C ASP A 376 11.31 27.16 -6.63
N SER A 377 11.84 26.17 -5.91
CA SER A 377 11.11 25.02 -5.31
C SER A 377 10.51 24.03 -6.31
N SER A 378 10.83 24.16 -7.61
CA SER A 378 10.42 23.19 -8.62
C SER A 378 11.35 21.97 -8.66
N CYS A 379 10.81 20.81 -9.05
CA CYS A 379 11.60 19.60 -9.30
C CYS A 379 11.95 19.52 -10.78
N ARG A 380 13.25 19.58 -11.09
CA ARG A 380 13.73 19.52 -12.47
C ARG A 380 14.85 18.51 -12.66
N ASP A 381 14.95 17.96 -13.87
CA ASP A 381 16.13 17.20 -14.30
C ASP A 381 17.36 18.11 -14.52
N SER A 382 18.44 17.49 -14.97
CA SER A 382 19.70 18.13 -15.41
C SER A 382 19.54 19.02 -16.66
N VAL A 383 18.54 18.76 -17.49
CA VAL A 383 18.27 19.53 -18.72
C VAL A 383 17.46 20.80 -18.42
N GLY A 384 16.67 20.77 -17.34
CA GLY A 384 15.76 21.85 -16.93
C GLY A 384 14.28 21.56 -17.19
N ALA A 385 13.92 20.33 -17.59
CA ALA A 385 12.54 19.89 -17.70
C ALA A 385 11.90 19.84 -16.32
N VAL A 386 10.69 20.41 -16.20
CA VAL A 386 9.93 20.48 -14.94
C VAL A 386 9.04 19.25 -14.83
N TYR A 387 9.25 18.43 -13.80
CA TYR A 387 8.35 17.32 -13.45
C TYR A 387 7.27 17.76 -12.49
N GLN A 388 7.67 18.52 -11.47
CA GLN A 388 6.75 19.09 -10.50
C GLN A 388 7.06 20.57 -10.36
N PHE A 389 6.02 21.41 -10.43
CA PHE A 389 6.18 22.84 -10.19
C PHE A 389 6.58 23.15 -8.75
N HIS A 390 6.07 22.35 -7.82
CA HIS A 390 6.44 22.38 -6.42
C HIS A 390 6.70 20.95 -5.99
N TYR A 391 7.82 20.72 -5.31
CA TYR A 391 8.12 19.38 -4.77
C TYR A 391 6.93 18.86 -3.96
N GLY A 392 6.47 17.65 -4.29
CA GLY A 392 5.36 16.96 -3.62
C GLY A 392 4.06 17.75 -3.55
N GLU A 393 3.85 18.68 -4.48
CA GLU A 393 2.68 19.57 -4.58
C GLU A 393 2.49 20.54 -3.39
N ASP A 394 3.38 20.51 -2.37
CA ASP A 394 3.26 21.25 -1.10
C ASP A 394 4.52 22.03 -0.67
N LYS A 395 5.68 21.86 -1.35
CA LYS A 395 7.01 22.43 -1.02
C LYS A 395 7.65 21.93 0.28
N MET A 396 7.07 20.95 0.97
CA MET A 396 7.53 20.54 2.29
C MET A 396 8.52 19.38 2.23
N ALA A 397 9.53 19.35 3.10
CA ALA A 397 10.39 18.19 3.25
C ALA A 397 9.62 17.04 3.93
N ALA A 398 9.82 15.82 3.43
CA ALA A 398 9.04 14.67 3.87
C ALA A 398 9.26 14.30 5.34
N GLU A 399 10.44 14.59 5.91
CA GLU A 399 10.80 14.23 7.30
C GLU A 399 9.97 14.96 8.36
N PHE A 400 9.45 16.15 8.06
CA PHE A 400 8.71 16.98 9.02
C PHE A 400 7.20 16.80 8.96
N ILE A 401 6.72 15.91 8.10
CA ILE A 401 5.30 15.68 7.89
C ILE A 401 4.79 14.67 8.93
N GLU A 402 3.68 15.01 9.60
CA GLU A 402 3.07 14.17 10.62
C GLU A 402 1.64 13.78 10.24
N HIS A 403 1.17 12.67 10.81
CA HIS A 403 -0.21 12.23 10.66
C HIS A 403 -1.12 13.04 11.61
N GLN A 404 -2.04 13.83 11.05
CA GLN A 404 -2.92 14.77 11.76
C GLN A 404 -4.38 14.60 11.36
N GLU A 405 -5.33 14.84 12.26
CA GLU A 405 -6.75 14.70 11.96
C GLU A 405 -7.44 16.04 11.68
N ILE A 406 -8.20 16.15 10.58
CA ILE A 406 -9.11 17.27 10.34
C ILE A 406 -10.47 16.96 10.98
N LYS A 407 -10.63 17.38 12.24
CA LYS A 407 -11.80 17.08 13.08
C LYS A 407 -13.16 17.46 12.47
N CYS A 408 -13.23 18.49 11.62
CA CYS A 408 -14.52 18.96 11.08
C CYS A 408 -15.22 17.95 10.16
N VAL A 409 -14.47 17.06 9.50
CA VAL A 409 -15.01 16.12 8.51
C VAL A 409 -15.99 15.15 9.18
N ASN A 410 -15.65 14.61 10.35
CA ASN A 410 -16.41 13.57 11.05
C ASN A 410 -17.69 14.04 11.74
N LEU A 411 -17.76 15.32 12.15
CA LEU A 411 -18.83 15.82 13.01
C LEU A 411 -20.20 15.79 12.29
N SER A 412 -21.29 15.58 13.03
CA SER A 412 -22.65 15.83 12.53
C SER A 412 -22.94 17.32 12.39
N ASN A 413 -24.03 17.70 11.72
CA ASN A 413 -24.37 19.13 11.60
C ASN A 413 -24.58 19.78 12.98
N ALA A 414 -25.29 19.09 13.88
CA ALA A 414 -25.50 19.55 15.24
C ALA A 414 -24.19 19.64 16.06
N GLN A 415 -23.29 18.65 15.93
CA GLN A 415 -21.99 18.68 16.60
C GLN A 415 -21.06 19.76 16.04
N LEU A 416 -21.17 20.06 14.74
CA LEU A 416 -20.40 21.13 14.10
C LEU A 416 -20.82 22.49 14.64
N GLU A 417 -22.13 22.74 14.73
CA GLU A 417 -22.70 23.94 15.36
C GLU A 417 -22.25 24.05 16.83
N GLU A 418 -22.37 22.96 17.60
CA GLU A 418 -21.94 22.93 18.99
C GLU A 418 -20.45 23.24 19.16
N LYS A 419 -19.59 22.79 18.22
CA LYS A 419 -18.14 22.97 18.34
C LYS A 419 -17.65 24.32 17.81
N TYR A 420 -18.13 24.78 16.65
CA TYR A 420 -17.56 25.94 15.94
C TYR A 420 -18.47 27.17 15.91
N GLU A 421 -19.78 27.04 16.05
CA GLU A 421 -20.70 28.19 15.96
C GLU A 421 -20.73 28.99 17.27
N LEU A 422 -20.18 30.20 17.28
CA LEU A 422 -20.17 31.04 18.49
C LEU A 422 -21.50 31.79 18.68
N ILE A 423 -22.13 32.27 17.61
CA ILE A 423 -23.34 33.12 17.60
C ILE A 423 -24.43 32.48 16.74
N LYS A 424 -25.67 32.43 17.24
CA LYS A 424 -26.86 32.02 16.45
C LYS A 424 -27.66 33.26 16.03
N GLU A 425 -28.32 33.20 14.87
CA GLU A 425 -29.14 34.32 14.31
C GLU A 425 -30.27 34.82 15.25
N GLN A 426 -30.67 34.02 16.23
CA GLN A 426 -31.76 34.32 17.16
C GLN A 426 -31.31 34.93 18.49
N TRP A 427 -30.01 35.08 18.71
CA TRP A 427 -29.48 35.55 19.99
C TRP A 427 -29.61 37.08 20.10
N PHE A 428 -30.53 37.52 20.95
CA PHE A 428 -30.52 38.87 21.51
C PHE A 428 -29.53 38.90 22.68
N GLY A 429 -28.83 40.03 22.89
CA GLY A 429 -27.63 40.16 23.73
C GLY A 429 -27.65 39.54 25.15
N SER A 430 -28.81 39.18 25.71
CA SER A 430 -28.92 38.44 26.97
C SER A 430 -28.49 36.96 26.91
N GLU A 431 -28.59 36.28 25.77
CA GLU A 431 -28.38 34.81 25.67
C GLU A 431 -26.90 34.41 25.57
N ILE A 432 -26.06 35.21 24.91
CA ILE A 432 -24.59 35.02 24.85
C ILE A 432 -24.00 35.07 26.27
N ARG A 433 -24.43 36.09 27.03
CA ARG A 433 -24.03 36.31 28.40
C ARG A 433 -24.37 35.12 29.28
N GLN A 434 -25.61 34.61 29.21
CA GLN A 434 -26.01 33.44 30.01
C GLN A 434 -25.17 32.19 29.70
N LYS A 435 -24.82 31.95 28.44
CA LYS A 435 -24.12 30.73 28.03
C LYS A 435 -22.60 30.78 28.30
N TYR A 436 -21.96 31.93 28.13
CA TYR A 436 -20.50 32.05 28.18
C TYR A 436 -19.96 32.83 29.39
N GLN A 437 -20.78 33.33 30.31
CA GLN A 437 -20.33 34.06 31.52
C GLN A 437 -19.38 33.25 32.43
N ASN A 438 -19.45 31.92 32.37
CA ASN A 438 -18.55 31.02 33.11
C ASN A 438 -17.23 30.71 32.38
N ILE A 439 -17.10 31.12 31.11
CA ILE A 439 -15.98 30.76 30.22
C ILE A 439 -15.19 32.01 29.81
N LEU A 440 -15.88 33.08 29.40
CA LEU A 440 -15.28 34.34 28.95
C LEU A 440 -15.35 35.39 30.06
N THR A 441 -14.40 36.34 30.05
CA THR A 441 -14.46 37.54 30.91
C THR A 441 -15.57 38.49 30.49
N GLU A 442 -16.11 39.27 31.42
CA GLU A 442 -17.23 40.19 31.14
C GLU A 442 -16.86 41.26 30.10
N ASP A 443 -15.61 41.69 30.05
CA ASP A 443 -15.13 42.68 29.08
C ASP A 443 -15.24 42.14 27.64
N VAL A 444 -14.79 40.90 27.41
CA VAL A 444 -14.87 40.24 26.10
C VAL A 444 -16.33 40.00 25.67
N ILE A 445 -17.22 39.70 26.63
CA ILE A 445 -18.64 39.52 26.34
C ILE A 445 -19.28 40.85 25.90
N LYS A 446 -18.93 41.97 26.55
CA LYS A 446 -19.39 43.30 26.15
C LYS A 446 -18.87 43.67 24.76
N ASP A 447 -17.58 43.43 24.49
CA ASP A 447 -16.99 43.70 23.18
C ASP A 447 -17.74 42.95 22.06
N ILE A 448 -18.11 41.68 22.29
CA ILE A 448 -18.88 40.88 21.31
C ILE A 448 -20.32 41.40 21.17
N GLU A 449 -20.97 41.81 22.27
CA GLU A 449 -22.34 42.34 22.25
C GLU A 449 -22.43 43.71 21.53
N GLU A 450 -21.39 44.54 21.66
CA GLU A 450 -21.34 45.90 21.10
C GLU A 450 -20.90 45.93 19.63
N ASP A 451 -19.99 45.04 19.21
CA ASP A 451 -19.43 45.03 17.86
C ASP A 451 -20.27 44.21 16.85
N PHE A 452 -21.18 44.88 16.14
CA PHE A 452 -21.99 44.25 15.09
C PHE A 452 -21.17 43.76 13.88
N GLU A 453 -20.07 44.44 13.53
CA GLU A 453 -19.20 44.01 12.43
C GLU A 453 -18.42 42.75 12.82
N GLY A 454 -17.93 42.70 14.07
CA GLY A 454 -17.28 41.53 14.66
C GLY A 454 -18.20 40.29 14.72
N GLN A 455 -19.49 40.47 15.02
CA GLN A 455 -20.47 39.38 14.97
C GLN A 455 -20.63 38.82 13.54
N ALA A 456 -20.64 39.69 12.52
CA ALA A 456 -20.70 39.27 11.13
C ALA A 456 -19.43 38.48 10.71
N LEU A 457 -18.24 38.87 11.20
CA LEU A 457 -16.99 38.14 10.96
C LEU A 457 -17.00 36.74 11.56
N LEU A 458 -17.49 36.60 12.81
CA LEU A 458 -17.59 35.29 13.49
C LEU A 458 -18.59 34.35 12.79
N LYS A 459 -19.69 34.90 12.25
CA LYS A 459 -20.63 34.14 11.42
C LYS A 459 -19.98 33.72 10.09
N GLY A 460 -19.25 34.64 9.46
CA GLY A 460 -18.47 34.36 8.25
C GLY A 460 -17.49 33.21 8.43
N GLU A 461 -16.75 33.17 9.55
CA GLU A 461 -15.84 32.07 9.91
C GLU A 461 -16.58 30.72 9.93
N PHE A 462 -17.74 30.64 10.58
CA PHE A 462 -18.52 29.40 10.67
C PHE A 462 -19.05 28.93 9.30
N ASP A 463 -19.57 29.86 8.48
CA ASP A 463 -20.05 29.57 7.14
C ASP A 463 -18.91 29.07 6.23
N GLU A 464 -17.71 29.62 6.36
CA GLU A 464 -16.51 29.13 5.68
C GLU A 464 -16.15 27.71 6.13
N ILE A 465 -16.09 27.42 7.44
CA ILE A 465 -15.80 26.08 7.96
C ILE A 465 -16.84 25.05 7.46
N LYS A 466 -18.11 25.45 7.36
CA LYS A 466 -19.20 24.63 6.83
C LYS A 466 -19.02 24.35 5.33
N LYS A 467 -18.63 25.36 4.53
CA LYS A 467 -18.29 25.19 3.11
C LYS A 467 -17.11 24.24 2.93
N ILE A 468 -16.02 24.49 3.66
CA ILE A 468 -14.81 23.67 3.67
C ILE A 468 -15.14 22.21 3.98
N ARG A 469 -15.92 21.94 5.03
CA ARG A 469 -16.34 20.58 5.40
C ARG A 469 -17.09 19.88 4.27
N ASN A 470 -18.00 20.58 3.61
CA ASN A 470 -18.78 20.01 2.51
C ASN A 470 -17.92 19.73 1.28
N GLU A 471 -16.98 20.63 0.97
CA GLU A 471 -16.02 20.47 -0.12
C GLU A 471 -15.07 19.29 0.13
N LEU A 472 -14.47 19.23 1.32
CA LEU A 472 -13.67 18.10 1.79
C LEU A 472 -14.46 16.79 1.65
N ARG A 473 -15.68 16.71 2.20
CA ARG A 473 -16.52 15.51 2.06
C ARG A 473 -16.79 15.13 0.61
N ARG A 474 -17.02 16.12 -0.27
CA ARG A 474 -17.21 15.85 -1.70
C ARG A 474 -15.96 15.24 -2.32
N LEU A 475 -14.78 15.78 -2.04
CA LEU A 475 -13.50 15.23 -2.54
C LEU A 475 -13.28 13.80 -2.03
N PHE A 476 -13.55 13.54 -0.73
CA PHE A 476 -13.28 12.23 -0.11
C PHE A 476 -14.30 11.14 -0.43
N LEU A 477 -15.56 11.49 -0.68
CA LEU A 477 -16.59 10.52 -1.10
C LEU A 477 -16.39 10.05 -2.55
N ILE A 478 -15.75 10.87 -3.40
CA ILE A 478 -15.45 10.51 -4.79
C ILE A 478 -14.22 9.59 -4.85
N ASP A 479 -13.20 9.83 -4.02
CA ASP A 479 -11.95 9.06 -3.99
C ASP A 479 -12.04 7.80 -3.10
N SER A 480 -13.26 7.39 -2.74
CA SER A 480 -13.52 6.24 -1.85
C SER A 480 -13.16 4.92 -2.53
N ALA A 481 -11.87 4.60 -2.53
CA ALA A 481 -11.38 3.23 -2.62
C ALA A 481 -11.95 2.44 -1.43
N PRO A 482 -12.44 1.21 -1.66
CA PRO A 482 -13.44 0.58 -0.81
C PRO A 482 -12.96 -0.04 0.53
N LYS A 483 -11.78 0.32 1.04
CA LYS A 483 -11.19 -0.38 2.21
C LYS A 483 -10.51 0.47 3.27
N GLU A 484 -10.39 1.79 3.11
CA GLU A 484 -9.61 2.57 4.07
C GLU A 484 -10.51 3.34 5.03
N GLU A 485 -10.12 3.29 6.32
CA GLU A 485 -10.65 4.13 7.39
C GLU A 485 -10.81 5.55 6.83
N LEU A 486 -11.93 6.22 7.13
CA LEU A 486 -12.23 7.60 6.74
C LEU A 486 -10.91 8.38 6.71
N PHE A 487 -10.54 8.94 5.55
CA PHE A 487 -9.41 9.86 5.39
C PHE A 487 -9.67 11.10 6.24
N THR A 488 -9.80 11.01 7.56
CA THR A 488 -9.78 12.15 8.46
C THR A 488 -8.37 12.47 8.85
N HIS A 489 -7.48 11.50 8.68
CA HIS A 489 -6.08 11.65 8.93
C HIS A 489 -5.30 11.98 7.65
N TYR A 490 -4.52 13.04 7.73
CA TYR A 490 -3.71 13.60 6.65
C TYR A 490 -2.27 13.70 7.08
N TYR A 491 -1.39 13.63 6.10
CA TYR A 491 0.02 13.92 6.27
C TYR A 491 0.20 15.43 6.09
N LEU A 492 0.29 16.14 7.20
CA LEU A 492 0.46 17.59 7.22
C LEU A 492 1.68 17.97 8.06
N VAL A 493 2.34 19.04 7.67
CA VAL A 493 3.40 19.67 8.46
C VAL A 493 2.81 20.34 9.71
N VAL A 494 3.64 20.52 10.73
CA VAL A 494 3.34 21.28 11.95
C VAL A 494 2.09 20.76 12.69
N ASN A 495 2.29 19.90 13.70
CA ASN A 495 1.18 19.45 14.55
C ASN A 495 0.67 20.56 15.47
N ILE A 496 -0.42 21.22 15.04
CA ILE A 496 -0.99 22.38 15.73
C ILE A 496 -1.50 22.01 17.13
N GLU A 497 -2.15 20.86 17.27
CA GLU A 497 -2.72 20.42 18.55
C GLU A 497 -1.64 20.19 19.61
N ARG A 498 -0.48 19.63 19.20
CA ARG A 498 0.68 19.44 20.08
C ARG A 498 1.29 20.77 20.51
N ILE A 499 1.34 21.77 19.62
CA ILE A 499 1.85 23.10 19.97
C ILE A 499 0.90 23.76 20.98
N ILE A 500 -0.41 23.69 20.75
CA ILE A 500 -1.42 24.23 21.68
C ILE A 500 -1.29 23.58 23.06
N SER A 501 -1.20 22.24 23.13
CA SER A 501 -1.06 21.54 24.41
C SER A 501 0.24 21.91 25.13
N THR A 502 1.35 22.04 24.38
CA THR A 502 2.65 22.44 24.90
C THR A 502 2.63 23.85 25.48
N ILE A 503 2.05 24.82 24.78
CA ILE A 503 1.92 26.20 25.26
C ILE A 503 1.02 26.27 26.50
N LYS A 504 -0.11 25.57 26.48
CA LYS A 504 -1.04 25.50 27.63
C LYS A 504 -0.33 24.99 28.88
N ILE A 505 0.44 23.92 28.73
CA ILE A 505 1.23 23.33 29.80
C ILE A 505 2.34 24.28 30.24
N ASN A 506 3.10 24.88 29.33
CA ASN A 506 4.21 25.78 29.69
C ASN A 506 3.73 27.02 30.44
N LYS A 507 2.63 27.63 30.00
CA LYS A 507 2.03 28.84 30.60
C LYS A 507 1.15 28.57 31.82
N LYS A 508 0.98 27.31 32.25
CA LYS A 508 0.14 26.92 33.40
C LYS A 508 -1.34 27.35 33.25
N ILE A 509 -1.87 27.32 32.04
CA ILE A 509 -3.26 27.75 31.77
C ILE A 509 -4.23 26.69 32.30
N SER A 510 -5.13 27.09 33.21
CA SER A 510 -6.11 26.22 33.84
C SER A 510 -7.48 26.30 33.16
N ASP A 511 -8.15 25.17 33.01
CA ASP A 511 -9.54 25.09 32.49
C ASP A 511 -10.58 25.69 33.43
N ARG A 512 -10.18 26.11 34.64
CA ARG A 512 -11.08 26.78 35.59
C ARG A 512 -11.08 28.29 35.42
N GLU A 513 -10.03 28.86 34.83
CA GLU A 513 -9.91 30.31 34.67
C GLU A 513 -10.78 30.80 33.50
N LYS A 514 -11.25 32.05 33.59
CA LYS A 514 -11.99 32.70 32.50
C LYS A 514 -11.01 33.17 31.42
N CYS A 515 -11.35 32.90 30.17
CA CYS A 515 -10.56 33.27 29.01
C CYS A 515 -10.64 34.79 28.75
N ARG A 516 -9.49 35.41 28.53
CA ARG A 516 -9.32 36.85 28.21
C ARG A 516 -9.15 37.13 26.71
N LEU A 517 -9.08 36.09 25.89
CA LEU A 517 -8.84 36.22 24.45
C LEU A 517 -10.15 36.60 23.75
N ASN A 518 -10.12 37.70 22.99
CA ASN A 518 -11.26 38.13 22.20
C ASN A 518 -11.38 37.29 20.91
N PRO A 519 -12.50 36.58 20.67
CA PRO A 519 -12.72 35.80 19.45
C PRO A 519 -12.57 36.60 18.14
N ILE A 520 -12.95 37.88 18.13
CA ILE A 520 -12.86 38.75 16.95
C ILE A 520 -11.39 39.04 16.60
N TYR A 521 -10.56 39.25 17.62
CA TYR A 521 -9.11 39.41 17.43
C TYR A 521 -8.48 38.12 16.87
N VAL A 522 -8.96 36.95 17.29
CA VAL A 522 -8.46 35.65 16.80
C VAL A 522 -8.74 35.49 15.31
N THR A 523 -9.96 35.75 14.83
CA THR A 523 -10.30 35.59 13.41
C THR A 523 -9.45 36.50 12.51
N GLN A 524 -9.29 37.77 12.88
CA GLN A 524 -8.43 38.72 12.17
C GLN A 524 -6.97 38.26 12.10
N GLN A 525 -6.41 37.82 13.24
CA GLN A 525 -5.02 37.35 13.29
C GLN A 525 -4.80 36.02 12.55
N VAL A 526 -5.80 35.14 12.52
CA VAL A 526 -5.74 33.89 11.72
C VAL A 526 -5.75 34.21 10.23
N ASP A 527 -6.57 35.16 9.77
CA ASP A 527 -6.55 35.58 8.37
C ASP A 527 -5.22 36.28 8.01
N GLU A 528 -4.65 37.11 8.88
CA GLU A 528 -3.30 37.67 8.71
C GLU A 528 -2.21 36.58 8.66
N LEU A 529 -2.31 35.56 9.52
CA LEU A 529 -1.39 34.42 9.51
C LEU A 529 -1.46 33.68 8.17
N ILE A 530 -2.66 33.44 7.65
CA ILE A 530 -2.84 32.78 6.35
C ILE A 530 -2.22 33.62 5.24
N GLN A 531 -2.39 34.94 5.23
CA GLN A 531 -1.73 35.82 4.27
C GLN A 531 -0.20 35.77 4.38
N LYS A 532 0.34 35.72 5.61
CA LYS A 532 1.80 35.56 5.83
C LYS A 532 2.30 34.22 5.32
N VAL A 533 1.55 33.13 5.53
CA VAL A 533 1.87 31.79 5.01
C VAL A 533 1.83 31.79 3.49
N ASP A 534 0.80 32.37 2.88
CA ASP A 534 0.67 32.49 1.42
C ASP A 534 1.86 33.27 0.83
N LYS A 535 2.29 34.36 1.48
CA LYS A 535 3.46 35.16 1.06
C LYS A 535 4.80 34.45 1.24
N LEU A 536 4.93 33.60 2.26
CA LEU A 536 6.14 32.80 2.47
C LEU A 536 6.30 31.73 1.39
N LEU A 537 5.19 31.23 0.86
CA LEU A 537 5.17 30.09 -0.03
C LEU A 537 5.00 30.47 -1.51
N SER A 538 4.64 31.70 -1.86
CA SER A 538 4.46 32.15 -3.25
C SER A 538 5.44 33.29 -3.61
N TYR A 539 6.12 33.15 -4.77
CA TYR A 539 6.88 34.26 -5.37
C TYR A 539 5.96 35.27 -6.08
N ASP A 540 4.80 34.82 -6.59
CA ASP A 540 3.76 35.65 -7.24
C ASP A 540 2.37 35.40 -6.62
N LEU A 541 1.59 36.48 -6.43
CA LEU A 541 0.33 36.51 -5.68
C LEU A 541 -0.88 35.87 -6.40
N GLU A 542 -0.80 35.65 -7.72
CA GLU A 542 -1.97 35.30 -8.53
C GLU A 542 -2.05 33.83 -8.95
N GLU A 543 -0.94 33.10 -9.10
CA GLU A 543 -1.02 31.83 -9.84
C GLU A 543 -1.30 30.55 -9.04
N ARG A 544 -1.10 30.43 -7.71
CA ARG A 544 -1.22 29.09 -7.07
C ARG A 544 -1.71 29.08 -5.62
N LYS A 545 -2.93 29.56 -5.39
CA LYS A 545 -3.65 29.37 -4.09
C LYS A 545 -3.95 27.90 -3.77
N ASP A 546 -3.83 27.00 -4.75
CA ASP A 546 -4.26 25.60 -4.63
C ASP A 546 -3.29 24.71 -3.85
N CYS A 547 -1.97 24.96 -3.92
CA CYS A 547 -0.95 24.07 -3.36
C CYS A 547 -0.99 23.91 -1.82
N ILE A 548 -1.53 24.91 -1.11
CA ILE A 548 -1.55 24.95 0.36
C ILE A 548 -2.99 24.88 0.87
N ASN A 549 -3.97 24.67 -0.02
CA ASN A 549 -5.38 24.75 0.36
C ASN A 549 -5.74 23.78 1.49
N LEU A 550 -5.14 22.58 1.51
CA LEU A 550 -5.34 21.61 2.59
C LEU A 550 -4.75 22.08 3.94
N PHE A 551 -3.52 22.61 3.93
CA PHE A 551 -2.89 23.13 5.16
C PHE A 551 -3.57 24.42 5.64
N ARG A 552 -3.98 25.31 4.74
CA ARG A 552 -4.81 26.49 5.01
C ARG A 552 -6.13 26.10 5.66
N THR A 553 -6.80 25.11 5.08
CA THR A 553 -8.03 24.52 5.61
C THR A 553 -7.80 23.97 7.02
N HIS A 554 -6.72 23.22 7.22
CA HIS A 554 -6.37 22.69 8.53
C HIS A 554 -6.08 23.80 9.56
N LEU A 555 -5.33 24.84 9.18
CA LEU A 555 -5.06 26.01 10.02
C LEU A 555 -6.37 26.71 10.44
N LYS A 556 -7.28 26.97 9.49
CA LYS A 556 -8.59 27.60 9.79
C LYS A 556 -9.43 26.76 10.75
N VAL A 557 -9.51 25.45 10.52
CA VAL A 557 -10.31 24.55 11.36
C VAL A 557 -9.70 24.37 12.75
N SER A 558 -8.38 24.25 12.86
CA SER A 558 -7.67 24.03 14.12
C SER A 558 -7.54 25.29 14.97
N LEU A 559 -7.49 26.47 14.34
CA LEU A 559 -7.40 27.77 15.02
C LEU A 559 -8.76 28.50 15.10
N ALA A 560 -9.86 27.75 15.02
CA ALA A 560 -11.19 28.34 15.09
C ALA A 560 -11.40 29.10 16.42
N SER A 561 -11.97 30.30 16.31
CA SER A 561 -12.10 31.25 17.43
C SER A 561 -12.74 30.63 18.68
N LYS A 562 -13.84 29.89 18.50
CA LYS A 562 -14.56 29.20 19.57
C LYS A 562 -13.76 28.09 20.24
N ASP A 563 -13.01 27.28 19.49
CA ASP A 563 -12.25 26.15 20.06
C ASP A 563 -11.08 26.68 20.91
N LEU A 564 -10.39 27.72 20.43
CA LEU A 564 -9.29 28.37 21.15
C LEU A 564 -9.77 29.08 22.44
N CYS A 565 -10.88 29.82 22.36
CA CYS A 565 -11.37 30.59 23.50
C CYS A 565 -12.13 29.75 24.53
N CYS A 566 -12.97 28.79 24.11
CA CYS A 566 -13.86 28.06 25.01
C CYS A 566 -13.28 26.74 25.52
N ARG A 567 -12.59 25.99 24.65
CA ARG A 567 -12.01 24.68 25.01
C ARG A 567 -10.59 24.82 25.54
N HIS A 568 -9.72 25.52 24.81
CA HIS A 568 -8.32 25.67 25.21
C HIS A 568 -8.07 26.83 26.18
N ARG A 569 -8.95 27.84 26.17
CA ARG A 569 -8.93 29.04 27.03
C ARG A 569 -7.58 29.76 27.00
N LEU A 570 -7.03 29.95 25.80
CA LEU A 570 -5.73 30.59 25.64
C LEU A 570 -5.74 32.06 26.07
N THR A 571 -4.59 32.56 26.53
CA THR A 571 -4.37 34.00 26.76
C THR A 571 -3.87 34.68 25.48
N PRO A 572 -4.00 36.01 25.35
CA PRO A 572 -3.46 36.74 24.19
C PRO A 572 -1.95 36.51 23.97
N GLU A 573 -1.16 36.46 25.04
CA GLU A 573 0.27 36.16 24.97
C GLU A 573 0.55 34.73 24.46
N ALA A 574 -0.20 33.74 24.96
CA ALA A 574 -0.08 32.36 24.52
C ALA A 574 -0.46 32.19 23.03
N PHE A 575 -1.44 32.96 22.56
CA PHE A 575 -1.85 32.95 21.17
C PHE A 575 -0.79 33.57 20.24
N GLN A 576 -0.13 34.66 20.64
CA GLN A 576 0.98 35.24 19.86
C GLN A 576 2.19 34.30 19.79
N GLU A 577 2.49 33.58 20.88
CA GLU A 577 3.53 32.54 20.91
C GLU A 577 3.18 31.38 19.98
N LEU A 578 1.90 30.95 19.96
CA LEU A 578 1.40 29.91 19.05
C LEU A 578 1.61 30.30 17.57
N ILE A 579 1.25 31.52 17.18
CA ILE A 579 1.45 32.02 15.81
C ILE A 579 2.93 32.01 15.44
N SER A 580 3.79 32.48 16.35
CA SER A 580 5.24 32.56 16.13
C SER A 580 5.85 31.18 15.94
N GLU A 581 5.46 30.21 16.76
CA GLU A 581 5.95 28.83 16.70
C GLU A 581 5.50 28.11 15.43
N ILE A 582 4.25 28.34 14.99
CA ILE A 582 3.74 27.81 13.72
C ILE A 582 4.58 28.30 12.54
N ILE A 583 4.87 29.62 12.48
CA ILE A 583 5.68 30.20 11.40
C ILE A 583 7.12 29.65 11.44
N TYR A 584 7.70 29.54 12.63
CA TYR A 584 9.06 29.00 12.81
C TYR A 584 9.16 27.56 12.32
N LYS A 585 8.27 26.67 12.78
CA LYS A 585 8.24 25.26 12.37
C LYS A 585 7.94 25.11 10.87
N LEU A 586 7.05 25.92 10.32
CA LEU A 586 6.74 25.91 8.89
C LEU A 586 7.98 26.21 8.04
N LYS A 587 8.74 27.26 8.37
CA LYS A 587 9.99 27.61 7.68
C LYS A 587 11.03 26.49 7.76
N LYS A 588 11.13 25.84 8.93
CA LYS A 588 12.03 24.70 9.14
C LYS A 588 11.62 23.48 8.31
N SER A 589 10.34 23.28 8.06
CA SER A 589 9.81 22.13 7.33
C SER A 589 9.87 22.25 5.80
N MET A 590 10.28 23.39 5.25
CA MET A 590 10.37 23.58 3.79
C MET A 590 11.49 22.72 3.20
N ALA A 591 11.26 22.20 1.99
CA ALA A 591 12.27 21.46 1.26
C ALA A 591 13.45 22.36 0.86
N HIS A 592 14.66 21.84 1.04
CA HIS A 592 15.87 22.60 0.74
C HIS A 592 16.20 22.53 -0.76
N PRO A 593 16.51 23.67 -1.41
CA PRO A 593 17.06 23.67 -2.77
C PRO A 593 18.34 22.83 -2.83
N GLY A 594 18.50 22.06 -3.90
CA GLY A 594 19.61 21.12 -4.08
C GLY A 594 19.36 19.72 -3.54
N GLU A 595 18.24 19.46 -2.85
CA GLU A 595 17.89 18.12 -2.36
C GLU A 595 17.70 17.11 -3.52
N ALA A 596 18.32 15.94 -3.38
CA ALA A 596 18.33 14.86 -4.38
C ALA A 596 17.04 14.02 -4.34
N VAL A 597 15.90 14.69 -4.56
CA VAL A 597 14.57 14.11 -4.36
C VAL A 597 14.27 12.90 -5.24
N GLY A 598 14.82 12.84 -6.46
CA GLY A 598 14.68 11.68 -7.33
C GLY A 598 15.36 10.44 -6.76
N ALA A 599 16.61 10.57 -6.29
CA ALA A 599 17.33 9.47 -5.65
C ALA A 599 16.63 9.00 -4.35
N ILE A 600 16.12 9.94 -3.55
CA ILE A 600 15.34 9.64 -2.32
C ILE A 600 14.06 8.88 -2.68
N ALA A 601 13.33 9.31 -3.70
CA ALA A 601 12.10 8.64 -4.15
C ALA A 601 12.36 7.23 -4.67
N ALA A 602 13.40 7.05 -5.50
CA ALA A 602 13.81 5.74 -6.02
C ALA A 602 14.20 4.76 -4.90
N GLN A 603 14.96 5.21 -3.90
CA GLN A 603 15.35 4.38 -2.77
C GLN A 603 14.15 4.06 -1.86
N SER A 604 13.29 5.06 -1.62
CA SER A 604 12.07 4.92 -0.80
C SER A 604 11.10 3.88 -1.38
N LEU A 605 11.10 3.69 -2.70
CA LEU A 605 10.33 2.65 -3.39
C LEU A 605 11.08 1.32 -3.51
N GLY A 606 12.38 1.37 -3.81
CA GLY A 606 13.21 0.18 -4.04
C GLY A 606 13.47 -0.65 -2.78
N GLU A 607 13.82 -0.01 -1.67
CA GLU A 607 14.11 -0.68 -0.39
C GLU A 607 12.95 -1.53 0.15
N PRO A 608 11.70 -1.03 0.27
CA PRO A 608 10.58 -1.87 0.75
C PRO A 608 10.22 -3.01 -0.20
N THR A 609 10.57 -2.90 -1.48
CA THR A 609 10.35 -3.99 -2.44
C THR A 609 11.09 -5.26 -2.00
N THR A 610 12.27 -5.13 -1.38
CA THR A 610 12.99 -6.27 -0.78
C THR A 610 12.20 -6.92 0.36
N GLN A 611 11.54 -6.13 1.22
CA GLN A 611 10.74 -6.63 2.34
C GLN A 611 9.48 -7.37 1.88
N MET A 612 8.86 -6.92 0.78
CA MET A 612 7.69 -7.60 0.19
C MET A 612 8.01 -9.04 -0.24
N THR A 613 9.25 -9.30 -0.66
CA THR A 613 9.69 -10.65 -1.04
C THR A 613 9.62 -11.62 0.13
N LEU A 614 10.04 -11.17 1.31
CA LEU A 614 10.07 -11.94 2.54
C LEU A 614 8.66 -12.11 3.15
N ASN A 615 7.83 -11.07 3.09
CA ASN A 615 6.49 -11.10 3.68
C ASN A 615 5.45 -11.86 2.85
N THR A 616 5.77 -12.25 1.61
CA THR A 616 4.86 -13.05 0.77
C THR A 616 4.50 -14.37 1.47
N PHE A 617 5.44 -14.96 2.24
CA PHE A 617 5.28 -16.24 2.95
C PHE A 617 4.12 -16.29 3.95
N HIS A 618 3.90 -15.22 4.71
CA HIS A 618 2.93 -15.22 5.79
C HIS A 618 1.49 -14.98 5.33
N LYS A 619 1.30 -14.39 4.13
CA LYS A 619 -0.01 -13.97 3.59
C LYS A 619 -0.53 -14.84 2.44
N SER A 620 0.29 -15.76 1.92
CA SER A 620 -0.01 -16.59 0.72
C SER A 620 -1.15 -17.61 0.86
N GLY A 621 -1.83 -17.71 2.01
CA GLY A 621 -2.96 -18.64 2.21
C GLY A 621 -4.36 -18.01 2.14
N VAL A 622 -4.46 -16.68 2.22
CA VAL A 622 -5.75 -15.98 2.43
C VAL A 622 -6.32 -15.40 1.13
N THR A 623 -5.48 -15.19 0.11
CA THR A 623 -5.85 -14.48 -1.13
C THR A 623 -6.28 -15.39 -2.29
N GLY A 624 -6.68 -16.64 -2.03
CA GLY A 624 -7.10 -17.59 -3.05
C GLY A 624 -8.36 -17.21 -3.86
N ASP A 625 -9.00 -16.08 -3.54
CA ASP A 625 -10.17 -15.58 -4.28
C ASP A 625 -9.82 -14.74 -5.50
N LYS A 626 -8.62 -14.17 -5.58
CA LYS A 626 -8.22 -13.33 -6.70
C LYS A 626 -6.89 -13.82 -7.24
N ASN A 627 -6.91 -14.48 -8.42
CA ASN A 627 -5.72 -14.83 -9.21
C ASN A 627 -5.07 -13.55 -9.77
N VAL A 628 -4.79 -12.56 -8.92
CA VAL A 628 -4.22 -11.27 -9.29
C VAL A 628 -2.73 -11.34 -8.99
N THR A 629 -1.89 -10.97 -9.96
CA THR A 629 -0.46 -10.79 -9.69
C THR A 629 -0.28 -9.70 -8.64
N LEU A 630 0.24 -10.06 -7.47
CA LEU A 630 0.55 -9.14 -6.38
C LEU A 630 2.05 -9.13 -6.09
N GLY A 631 2.50 -8.11 -5.36
CA GLY A 631 3.88 -7.98 -4.92
C GLY A 631 4.83 -7.48 -6.00
N VAL A 632 6.09 -7.93 -5.93
CA VAL A 632 7.18 -7.49 -6.82
C VAL A 632 6.90 -7.71 -8.31
N PRO A 633 6.33 -8.86 -8.76
CA PRO A 633 6.01 -9.06 -10.18
C PRO A 633 5.05 -8.01 -10.75
N ARG A 634 4.07 -7.57 -9.94
CA ARG A 634 3.11 -6.55 -10.35
C ARG A 634 3.74 -5.17 -10.36
N LEU A 635 4.56 -4.84 -9.35
CA LEU A 635 5.32 -3.58 -9.36
C LEU A 635 6.22 -3.49 -10.61
N GLN A 636 6.90 -4.59 -10.97
CA GLN A 636 7.70 -4.64 -12.19
C GLN A 636 6.85 -4.40 -13.44
N GLU A 637 5.66 -5.00 -13.53
CA GLU A 637 4.74 -4.81 -14.66
C GLU A 637 4.31 -3.34 -14.83
N LEU A 638 4.04 -2.65 -13.71
CA LEU A 638 3.73 -1.22 -13.69
C LEU A 638 4.93 -0.37 -14.14
N LEU A 639 6.13 -0.66 -13.60
CA LEU A 639 7.36 0.07 -13.93
C LEU A 639 7.79 -0.14 -15.39
N ASP A 640 7.66 -1.35 -15.91
CA ASP A 640 7.96 -1.66 -17.31
C ASP A 640 6.87 -1.14 -18.27
N ALA A 641 5.78 -0.54 -17.76
CA ALA A 641 4.61 -0.06 -18.51
C ALA A 641 4.12 -1.09 -19.55
N SER A 642 3.93 -2.34 -19.09
CA SER A 642 3.62 -3.46 -19.97
C SER A 642 2.30 -3.24 -20.72
N LYS A 643 2.32 -3.44 -22.05
CA LYS A 643 1.10 -3.42 -22.89
C LYS A 643 0.20 -4.63 -22.69
N LYS A 644 0.74 -5.73 -22.16
CA LYS A 644 0.02 -6.97 -21.88
C LYS A 644 0.23 -7.28 -20.41
N THR A 645 -0.78 -6.97 -19.62
CA THR A 645 -0.81 -7.33 -18.20
C THR A 645 -1.00 -8.84 -18.05
N LYS A 646 -0.43 -9.45 -17.01
CA LYS A 646 -0.53 -10.90 -16.81
C LYS A 646 -1.93 -11.32 -16.38
N THR A 647 -2.56 -10.53 -15.52
CA THR A 647 -3.89 -10.79 -14.96
C THR A 647 -4.75 -9.54 -15.08
N PRO A 648 -5.15 -9.14 -16.30
CA PRO A 648 -6.00 -7.97 -16.52
C PRO A 648 -7.33 -8.14 -15.79
N SER A 649 -7.72 -7.14 -15.03
CA SER A 649 -8.99 -7.10 -14.31
C SER A 649 -9.64 -5.71 -14.37
N LEU A 650 -10.97 -5.72 -14.40
CA LEU A 650 -11.78 -4.52 -14.44
C LEU A 650 -12.84 -4.56 -13.35
N THR A 651 -12.99 -3.46 -12.63
CA THR A 651 -13.94 -3.26 -11.55
C THR A 651 -15.08 -2.37 -12.03
N ILE A 652 -16.28 -2.94 -12.18
CA ILE A 652 -17.47 -2.30 -12.73
C ILE A 652 -18.43 -1.92 -11.60
N TYR A 653 -18.69 -0.62 -11.47
CA TYR A 653 -19.71 -0.08 -10.58
C TYR A 653 -21.00 0.23 -11.34
N PHE A 654 -22.12 0.29 -10.64
CA PHE A 654 -23.44 0.52 -11.23
C PHE A 654 -24.01 1.89 -10.88
N ASP A 655 -24.83 2.43 -11.77
CA ASP A 655 -25.60 3.66 -11.58
C ASP A 655 -27.10 3.39 -11.81
N PRO A 656 -27.97 3.49 -10.78
CA PRO A 656 -27.66 3.81 -9.38
C PRO A 656 -26.88 2.67 -8.66
N PRO A 657 -26.16 2.98 -7.57
CA PRO A 657 -25.39 1.98 -6.83
C PRO A 657 -26.29 0.88 -6.24
N LEU A 658 -25.89 -0.38 -6.40
CA LEU A 658 -26.63 -1.56 -5.90
C LEU A 658 -26.30 -1.82 -4.43
N GLU A 659 -26.96 -1.09 -3.54
CA GLU A 659 -26.73 -1.15 -2.09
C GLU A 659 -27.83 -1.91 -1.34
N TYR A 660 -27.45 -2.69 -0.33
CA TYR A 660 -28.38 -3.31 0.63
C TYR A 660 -27.79 -3.28 2.04
N ALA A 661 -28.65 -3.27 3.07
CA ALA A 661 -28.25 -3.29 4.47
C ALA A 661 -28.32 -4.71 5.04
N GLU A 662 -27.23 -5.19 5.63
CA GLU A 662 -27.15 -6.48 6.32
C GLU A 662 -26.93 -6.28 7.83
N LEU A 663 -27.64 -7.04 8.67
CA LEU A 663 -27.48 -7.02 10.13
C LEU A 663 -26.54 -8.15 10.59
N GLU A 664 -25.42 -7.77 11.21
CA GLU A 664 -24.47 -8.70 11.82
C GLU A 664 -24.70 -8.76 13.34
N LEU A 665 -25.17 -9.91 13.84
CA LEU A 665 -25.39 -10.18 15.27
C LEU A 665 -24.27 -11.08 15.82
N LYS A 666 -23.89 -10.90 17.10
CA LYS A 666 -22.82 -11.70 17.73
C LYS A 666 -23.18 -13.19 17.92
N ASP A 667 -24.47 -13.51 17.96
CA ASP A 667 -24.99 -14.88 18.12
C ASP A 667 -25.98 -15.25 16.99
N ASP A 668 -25.74 -16.37 16.30
CA ASP A 668 -26.56 -16.85 15.17
C ASP A 668 -28.02 -17.15 15.55
N LYS A 669 -28.29 -17.44 16.83
CA LYS A 669 -29.65 -17.75 17.34
C LYS A 669 -30.57 -16.53 17.34
N ASP A 670 -30.01 -15.33 17.50
CA ASP A 670 -30.76 -14.07 17.53
C ASP A 670 -31.07 -13.54 16.11
N LYS A 671 -30.39 -14.06 15.07
CA LYS A 671 -30.58 -13.59 13.69
C LYS A 671 -32.03 -13.77 13.21
N LYS A 672 -32.69 -14.86 13.60
CA LYS A 672 -34.10 -15.13 13.24
C LYS A 672 -35.13 -14.31 14.02
N SER A 673 -34.82 -13.85 15.24
CA SER A 673 -35.75 -13.06 16.06
C SER A 673 -35.74 -11.59 15.67
N TYR A 674 -34.58 -11.02 15.33
CA TYR A 674 -34.45 -9.63 14.88
C TYR A 674 -34.94 -9.39 13.44
N LEU A 675 -34.77 -10.37 12.53
CA LEU A 675 -35.31 -10.30 11.16
C LEU A 675 -36.84 -10.16 11.09
N LYS A 676 -37.57 -10.45 12.18
CA LYS A 676 -39.03 -10.29 12.25
C LYS A 676 -39.48 -8.91 12.76
N THR A 677 -38.60 -8.07 13.32
CA THR A 677 -39.07 -6.98 14.20
C THR A 677 -38.61 -5.56 13.88
N GLU A 678 -37.69 -5.28 12.95
CA GLU A 678 -37.38 -3.88 12.58
C GLU A 678 -37.21 -3.69 11.07
N GLN A 679 -38.30 -3.27 10.42
CA GLN A 679 -38.32 -2.69 9.08
C GLN A 679 -38.08 -1.18 9.17
N LEU A 680 -36.83 -0.75 9.30
CA LEU A 680 -36.50 0.67 9.27
C LEU A 680 -35.48 0.99 8.17
N VAL A 681 -35.97 1.81 7.24
CA VAL A 681 -35.23 2.59 6.22
C VAL A 681 -34.72 1.80 4.99
N HIS A 682 -35.63 1.11 4.29
CA HIS A 682 -35.88 1.17 2.83
C HIS A 682 -36.67 -0.09 2.40
N PRO A 683 -37.64 0.05 1.47
CA PRO A 683 -38.73 -0.91 1.33
C PRO A 683 -38.28 -2.20 0.64
N HIS A 684 -38.70 -3.33 1.22
CA HIS A 684 -38.75 -4.64 0.60
C HIS A 684 -39.26 -4.58 -0.85
N LYS A 685 -38.35 -4.77 -1.82
CA LYS A 685 -38.59 -5.23 -3.22
C LYS A 685 -37.33 -5.26 -4.12
N GLN A 686 -36.13 -4.95 -3.60
CA GLN A 686 -34.92 -4.81 -4.41
C GLN A 686 -34.03 -6.05 -4.56
N ASP A 687 -34.18 -7.12 -3.77
CA ASP A 687 -33.28 -8.29 -3.90
C ASP A 687 -33.46 -9.05 -5.23
N ASP A 688 -34.72 -9.26 -5.68
CA ASP A 688 -34.98 -9.88 -7.00
C ASP A 688 -34.57 -8.95 -8.16
N PHE A 689 -34.80 -7.65 -8.03
CA PHE A 689 -34.43 -6.67 -9.06
C PHE A 689 -32.91 -6.52 -9.20
N THR A 690 -32.17 -6.43 -8.08
CA THR A 690 -30.70 -6.31 -8.08
C THR A 690 -30.05 -7.59 -8.60
N GLN A 691 -30.55 -8.77 -8.22
CA GLN A 691 -30.05 -10.04 -8.76
C GLN A 691 -30.38 -10.20 -10.25
N SER A 692 -31.60 -9.84 -10.67
CA SER A 692 -32.01 -9.86 -12.08
C SER A 692 -31.13 -8.93 -12.93
N MET A 693 -30.90 -7.70 -12.45
CA MET A 693 -30.03 -6.72 -13.12
C MET A 693 -28.57 -7.19 -13.20
N LEU A 694 -28.02 -7.79 -12.14
CA LEU A 694 -26.67 -8.36 -12.17
C LEU A 694 -26.54 -9.50 -13.19
N VAL A 695 -27.53 -10.39 -13.26
CA VAL A 695 -27.55 -11.50 -14.23
C VAL A 695 -27.69 -10.98 -15.66
N GLN A 696 -28.56 -10.00 -15.89
CA GLN A 696 -28.74 -9.38 -17.19
C GLN A 696 -27.45 -8.66 -17.66
N MET A 697 -26.83 -7.87 -16.78
CA MET A 697 -25.57 -7.19 -17.07
C MET A 697 -24.43 -8.20 -17.29
N GLN A 698 -24.39 -9.29 -16.53
CA GLN A 698 -23.42 -10.37 -16.73
C GLN A 698 -23.55 -10.99 -18.13
N GLY A 699 -24.78 -11.27 -18.60
CA GLY A 699 -25.02 -11.79 -19.95
C GLY A 699 -24.62 -10.83 -21.08
N ARG A 700 -24.64 -9.52 -20.81
CA ARG A 700 -24.21 -8.48 -21.77
C ARG A 700 -22.71 -8.21 -21.77
N ILE A 701 -22.03 -8.43 -20.64
CA ILE A 701 -20.59 -8.15 -20.50
C ILE A 701 -19.75 -9.37 -20.86
N LEU A 702 -20.15 -10.57 -20.44
CA LEU A 702 -19.38 -11.80 -20.62
C LEU A 702 -19.23 -12.12 -22.11
N GLY A 703 -17.99 -12.20 -22.61
CA GLY A 703 -17.71 -12.61 -23.99
C GLY A 703 -18.14 -14.05 -24.23
N GLN A 704 -19.19 -14.23 -25.03
CA GLN A 704 -19.75 -15.54 -25.37
C GLN A 704 -19.29 -15.94 -26.77
N THR A 705 -18.43 -16.94 -26.84
CA THR A 705 -18.06 -17.57 -28.11
C THR A 705 -18.88 -18.84 -28.31
N PHE A 706 -19.29 -19.12 -29.54
CA PHE A 706 -20.07 -20.33 -29.86
C PHE A 706 -19.41 -21.61 -29.36
N GLY A 707 -18.07 -21.70 -29.41
CA GLY A 707 -17.32 -22.86 -28.94
C GLY A 707 -17.50 -23.23 -27.46
N GLN A 708 -17.92 -22.30 -26.58
CA GLN A 708 -18.15 -22.60 -25.16
C GLN A 708 -19.36 -23.51 -24.91
N TYR A 709 -20.28 -23.53 -25.89
CA TYR A 709 -21.53 -24.27 -25.85
C TYR A 709 -21.48 -25.59 -26.64
N ILE A 710 -20.40 -25.85 -27.39
CA ILE A 710 -20.20 -27.11 -28.11
C ILE A 710 -19.53 -28.12 -27.16
N ILE A 711 -20.16 -29.29 -26.97
CA ILE A 711 -19.57 -30.44 -26.26
C ILE A 711 -18.64 -31.19 -27.21
N LYS A 712 -19.14 -31.51 -28.41
CA LYS A 712 -18.48 -32.34 -29.42
C LYS A 712 -18.93 -31.90 -30.82
N SER A 713 -18.02 -31.97 -31.78
CA SER A 713 -18.30 -31.78 -33.21
C SER A 713 -17.89 -33.05 -33.96
N GLU A 714 -18.69 -33.44 -34.95
CA GLU A 714 -18.45 -34.64 -35.75
C GLU A 714 -18.76 -34.35 -37.22
N ILE A 715 -17.97 -34.91 -38.14
CA ILE A 715 -18.19 -34.79 -39.57
C ILE A 715 -18.52 -36.17 -40.13
N TYR A 716 -19.66 -36.30 -40.76
CA TYR A 716 -20.17 -37.52 -41.37
C TYR A 716 -20.24 -37.39 -42.89
N TYR A 717 -20.03 -38.51 -43.58
CA TYR A 717 -20.31 -38.65 -45.00
C TYR A 717 -21.45 -39.65 -45.17
N GLN A 718 -22.59 -39.18 -45.66
CA GLN A 718 -23.78 -39.97 -45.91
C GLN A 718 -23.75 -40.50 -47.35
N SER A 719 -23.62 -41.82 -47.50
CA SER A 719 -23.55 -42.48 -48.81
C SER A 719 -24.93 -42.66 -49.46
N ASP A 720 -26.00 -42.85 -48.68
CA ASP A 720 -27.37 -43.07 -49.16
C ASP A 720 -28.38 -42.07 -48.55
N PRO A 721 -29.19 -41.37 -49.36
CA PRO A 721 -30.21 -40.42 -48.87
C PRO A 721 -31.35 -41.07 -48.08
N ASN A 722 -31.69 -42.33 -48.40
CA ASN A 722 -32.84 -43.05 -47.84
C ASN A 722 -32.55 -43.77 -46.52
N ASN A 723 -31.30 -43.73 -46.04
CA ASN A 723 -30.91 -44.29 -44.76
C ASN A 723 -30.15 -43.22 -43.97
N PRO A 724 -30.87 -42.28 -43.31
CA PRO A 724 -30.23 -41.28 -42.47
C PRO A 724 -29.41 -41.99 -41.39
N LEU A 725 -28.18 -41.53 -41.17
CA LEU A 725 -27.36 -41.96 -40.04
C LEU A 725 -28.11 -41.57 -38.75
N HIS A 726 -28.89 -42.50 -38.20
CA HIS A 726 -29.48 -42.38 -36.86
C HIS A 726 -28.34 -42.41 -35.85
N ILE A 727 -28.02 -41.26 -35.27
CA ILE A 727 -27.05 -41.15 -34.18
C ILE A 727 -27.77 -40.56 -32.98
N THR A 728 -28.60 -41.37 -32.34
CA THR A 728 -28.99 -41.16 -30.94
C THR A 728 -29.17 -42.54 -30.29
N GLU A 729 -28.33 -42.83 -29.28
CA GLU A 729 -28.49 -44.00 -28.42
C GLU A 729 -29.67 -43.89 -27.46
N ASP A 730 -30.43 -42.79 -27.43
CA ASP A 730 -31.63 -42.69 -26.61
C ASP A 730 -32.66 -41.80 -27.31
N GLN A 731 -33.91 -42.29 -27.37
CA GLN A 731 -35.14 -41.71 -27.95
C GLN A 731 -35.54 -42.28 -29.33
N GLU A 732 -36.04 -43.52 -29.28
CA GLU A 732 -37.24 -43.89 -30.03
C GLU A 732 -38.39 -43.00 -29.54
N ASP A 733 -38.87 -42.06 -30.35
CA ASP A 733 -40.29 -41.68 -30.39
C ASP A 733 -40.57 -40.68 -31.54
N ASN A 734 -41.33 -41.16 -32.53
CA ASN A 734 -42.19 -40.43 -33.47
C ASN A 734 -41.61 -39.20 -34.21
N PHE A 735 -40.93 -39.43 -35.33
CA PHE A 735 -41.03 -38.52 -36.47
C PHE A 735 -42.04 -39.05 -37.48
N THR A 736 -43.05 -38.24 -37.75
CA THR A 736 -44.04 -38.42 -38.82
C THR A 736 -43.36 -38.37 -40.19
N ASP A 737 -43.76 -39.26 -41.09
CA ASP A 737 -43.46 -39.25 -42.53
C ASP A 737 -43.77 -37.87 -43.15
N GLY A 738 -42.79 -36.99 -43.14
CA GLY A 738 -42.76 -35.74 -43.89
C GLY A 738 -42.18 -36.00 -45.28
N ILE A 739 -42.82 -35.46 -46.30
CA ILE A 739 -42.43 -35.55 -47.72
C ILE A 739 -40.95 -35.19 -47.87
N PHE A 740 -40.12 -36.18 -48.23
CA PHE A 740 -38.73 -35.93 -48.61
C PHE A 740 -38.71 -35.14 -49.93
N ASP A 741 -38.28 -33.87 -49.88
CA ASP A 741 -37.99 -33.10 -51.09
C ASP A 741 -36.82 -33.76 -51.84
N GLN A 742 -37.00 -34.04 -53.14
CA GLN A 742 -35.99 -34.69 -53.99
C GLN A 742 -34.69 -33.87 -54.13
N ASP A 743 -34.65 -32.63 -53.64
CA ASP A 743 -33.48 -31.76 -53.64
C ASP A 743 -32.51 -31.98 -52.47
N GLU A 744 -32.91 -32.66 -51.38
CA GLU A 744 -32.02 -32.92 -50.23
C GLU A 744 -30.95 -34.00 -50.50
N ALA A 745 -31.15 -34.87 -51.50
CA ALA A 745 -30.22 -35.95 -51.85
C ALA A 745 -28.85 -35.48 -52.36
N LYS A 746 -28.68 -34.17 -52.61
CA LYS A 746 -27.42 -33.57 -53.07
C LYS A 746 -26.39 -33.45 -51.93
N TYR A 747 -26.81 -33.23 -50.68
CA TYR A 747 -25.90 -32.93 -49.57
C TYR A 747 -25.37 -34.19 -48.87
N LYS A 748 -24.14 -34.58 -49.18
CA LYS A 748 -23.54 -35.83 -48.67
C LYS A 748 -22.67 -35.65 -47.42
N TRP A 749 -22.12 -34.46 -47.20
CA TRP A 749 -21.29 -34.20 -46.02
C TRP A 749 -22.10 -33.50 -44.95
N ILE A 750 -21.95 -33.91 -43.70
CA ILE A 750 -22.75 -33.39 -42.58
C ILE A 750 -21.81 -33.04 -41.43
N LEU A 751 -21.87 -31.79 -40.97
CA LEU A 751 -21.25 -31.35 -39.72
C LEU A 751 -22.32 -31.35 -38.62
N PHE A 752 -22.04 -32.11 -37.56
CA PHE A 752 -22.91 -32.28 -36.41
C PHE A 752 -22.28 -31.62 -35.18
N LEU A 753 -23.02 -30.73 -34.52
CA LEU A 753 -22.57 -30.01 -33.32
C LEU A 753 -23.48 -30.38 -32.13
N HIS A 754 -22.91 -31.08 -31.14
CA HIS A 754 -23.60 -31.39 -29.89
C HIS A 754 -23.49 -30.23 -28.92
N MET A 755 -24.64 -29.74 -28.42
CA MET A 755 -24.71 -28.52 -27.60
C MET A 755 -24.89 -28.82 -26.10
N ASP A 756 -24.28 -27.98 -25.25
CA ASP A 756 -24.35 -28.08 -23.79
C ASP A 756 -25.60 -27.40 -23.22
N HIS A 757 -26.65 -28.21 -23.02
CA HIS A 757 -27.95 -27.73 -22.57
C HIS A 757 -27.93 -27.06 -21.18
N GLN A 758 -27.08 -27.51 -20.26
CA GLN A 758 -27.01 -26.93 -18.91
C GLN A 758 -26.45 -25.51 -18.93
N LYS A 759 -25.43 -25.26 -19.77
CA LYS A 759 -24.89 -23.91 -19.96
C LYS A 759 -25.86 -23.00 -20.72
N ILE A 760 -26.58 -23.52 -21.71
CA ILE A 760 -27.55 -22.74 -22.48
C ILE A 760 -28.72 -22.28 -21.60
N LEU A 761 -29.27 -23.18 -20.75
CA LEU A 761 -30.34 -22.83 -19.80
C LEU A 761 -29.93 -21.78 -18.77
N SER A 762 -28.64 -21.70 -18.44
CA SER A 762 -28.14 -20.71 -17.48
C SER A 762 -28.26 -19.25 -17.98
N ASN A 763 -28.49 -19.05 -19.28
CA ASN A 763 -28.65 -17.72 -19.88
C ASN A 763 -29.77 -17.75 -20.94
N LEU A 764 -30.96 -17.28 -20.55
CA LEU A 764 -32.24 -17.44 -21.27
C LEU A 764 -32.24 -16.93 -22.72
N GLU A 765 -31.41 -15.93 -23.07
CA GLU A 765 -31.34 -15.34 -24.41
C GLU A 765 -30.33 -16.03 -25.36
N THR A 766 -29.59 -17.03 -24.89
CA THR A 766 -28.44 -17.57 -25.63
C THR A 766 -28.87 -18.42 -26.83
N TRP A 767 -29.97 -19.17 -26.69
CA TRP A 767 -30.43 -20.09 -27.73
C TRP A 767 -30.90 -19.35 -28.99
N ASP A 768 -31.64 -18.25 -28.80
CA ASP A 768 -32.12 -17.42 -29.90
C ASP A 768 -30.94 -16.74 -30.63
N LYS A 769 -29.93 -16.26 -29.89
CA LYS A 769 -28.70 -15.70 -30.48
C LYS A 769 -27.90 -16.73 -31.28
N ILE A 770 -27.81 -17.97 -30.78
CA ILE A 770 -27.18 -19.09 -31.49
C ILE A 770 -27.90 -19.36 -32.80
N ARG A 771 -29.25 -19.46 -32.77
CA ARG A 771 -30.08 -19.67 -33.95
C ARG A 771 -29.88 -18.58 -35.00
N ASP A 772 -29.90 -17.31 -34.59
CA ASP A 772 -29.76 -16.16 -35.50
C ASP A 772 -28.33 -15.97 -36.03
N SER A 773 -27.32 -16.54 -35.35
CA SER A 773 -25.92 -16.42 -35.74
C SER A 773 -25.51 -17.39 -36.85
N ILE A 774 -26.10 -18.58 -36.91
CA ILE A 774 -25.69 -19.64 -37.85
C ILE A 774 -25.83 -19.20 -39.32
N PRO A 775 -26.97 -18.59 -39.76
CA PRO A 775 -27.08 -18.08 -41.13
C PRO A 775 -26.05 -17.00 -41.46
N LYS A 776 -25.78 -16.09 -40.51
CA LYS A 776 -24.78 -15.02 -40.68
C LYS A 776 -23.36 -15.56 -40.82
N ILE A 777 -23.02 -16.60 -40.04
CA ILE A 777 -21.72 -17.28 -40.15
C ILE A 777 -21.58 -17.91 -41.53
N LEU A 778 -22.63 -18.57 -42.02
CA LEU A 778 -22.63 -19.17 -43.35
C LEU A 778 -22.40 -18.09 -44.42
N ASP A 779 -23.09 -16.95 -44.36
CA ASP A 779 -22.89 -15.83 -45.29
C ASP A 779 -21.47 -15.22 -45.21
N GLU A 780 -20.89 -15.06 -44.02
CA GLU A 780 -19.50 -14.60 -43.89
C GLU A 780 -18.49 -15.61 -44.47
N THR A 781 -18.75 -16.90 -44.32
CA THR A 781 -17.90 -17.95 -44.90
C THR A 781 -18.02 -18.02 -46.42
N GLN A 782 -19.16 -17.63 -47.01
CA GLN A 782 -19.30 -17.47 -48.47
C GLN A 782 -18.32 -16.42 -49.00
N VAL A 783 -18.21 -15.27 -48.33
CA VAL A 783 -17.32 -14.16 -48.73
C VAL A 783 -15.85 -14.51 -48.51
N LYS A 784 -15.50 -15.18 -47.41
CA LYS A 784 -14.10 -15.52 -47.07
C LYS A 784 -13.55 -16.72 -47.84
N PHE A 785 -14.39 -17.70 -48.17
CA PHE A 785 -13.96 -18.99 -48.72
C PHE A 785 -14.60 -19.36 -50.07
N GLY A 786 -15.44 -18.50 -50.66
CA GLY A 786 -16.01 -18.70 -52.00
C GLY A 786 -17.07 -19.80 -52.09
N ILE A 787 -17.67 -20.20 -50.97
CA ILE A 787 -18.72 -21.22 -50.90
C ILE A 787 -20.03 -20.60 -51.40
N SER A 788 -20.76 -21.23 -52.34
CA SER A 788 -22.08 -20.74 -52.77
C SER A 788 -23.15 -21.09 -51.72
N SER A 789 -24.14 -20.20 -51.50
CA SER A 789 -25.26 -20.45 -50.57
C SER A 789 -26.10 -21.69 -50.93
N GLN A 790 -26.01 -22.13 -52.19
CA GLN A 790 -26.65 -23.35 -52.70
C GLN A 790 -25.94 -24.64 -52.24
N ASN A 791 -24.80 -24.52 -51.56
CA ASN A 791 -23.97 -25.66 -51.14
C ASN A 791 -24.08 -25.98 -49.64
N THR A 792 -24.83 -25.23 -48.84
CA THR A 792 -25.02 -25.50 -47.40
C THR A 792 -26.48 -25.37 -46.98
N ILE A 793 -27.03 -26.37 -46.29
CA ILE A 793 -28.36 -26.32 -45.66
C ILE A 793 -28.25 -26.61 -44.17
N VAL A 794 -28.96 -25.82 -43.36
CA VAL A 794 -29.15 -26.09 -41.92
C VAL A 794 -30.48 -26.78 -41.75
N ASP A 795 -30.49 -27.92 -41.05
CA ASP A 795 -31.71 -28.68 -40.78
C ASP A 795 -32.62 -27.90 -39.79
N PRO A 796 -33.86 -27.51 -40.17
CA PRO A 796 -34.76 -26.76 -39.30
C PRO A 796 -35.18 -27.52 -38.03
N ASP A 797 -35.31 -28.85 -38.12
CA ASP A 797 -35.78 -29.70 -37.03
C ASP A 797 -34.66 -30.06 -36.04
N SER A 798 -33.40 -30.02 -36.49
CA SER A 798 -32.23 -30.16 -35.61
C SER A 798 -32.27 -29.16 -34.43
N MET A 799 -32.81 -27.96 -34.68
CA MET A 799 -32.91 -26.87 -33.70
C MET A 799 -33.94 -27.11 -32.58
N ASN A 800 -34.79 -28.15 -32.66
CA ASN A 800 -35.70 -28.53 -31.58
C ASN A 800 -35.14 -29.66 -30.70
N HIS A 801 -34.06 -30.34 -31.14
CA HIS A 801 -33.59 -31.60 -30.54
C HIS A 801 -32.17 -31.55 -29.95
N LYS A 802 -31.72 -30.35 -29.57
CA LYS A 802 -30.50 -30.13 -28.75
C LYS A 802 -29.17 -30.36 -29.52
N TYR A 803 -29.18 -30.30 -30.85
CA TYR A 803 -27.99 -30.31 -31.71
C TYR A 803 -28.14 -29.34 -32.88
N VAL A 804 -27.04 -29.03 -33.58
CA VAL A 804 -27.06 -28.23 -34.82
C VAL A 804 -26.45 -29.07 -35.93
N GLN A 805 -27.20 -29.27 -37.01
CA GLN A 805 -26.76 -30.03 -38.17
C GLN A 805 -26.61 -29.13 -39.39
N ILE A 806 -25.42 -29.12 -39.98
CA ILE A 806 -25.09 -28.36 -41.19
C ILE A 806 -24.74 -29.36 -42.28
N LYS A 807 -25.55 -29.45 -43.33
CA LYS A 807 -25.35 -30.31 -44.50
C LYS A 807 -24.60 -29.51 -45.58
N TYR A 808 -23.57 -30.10 -46.20
CA TYR A 808 -22.74 -29.50 -47.25
C TYR A 808 -22.76 -30.33 -48.54
N PHE A 809 -22.96 -29.63 -49.66
CA PHE A 809 -22.93 -30.14 -51.02
C PHE A 809 -21.68 -29.61 -51.73
N HIS A 810 -21.00 -30.50 -52.47
CA HIS A 810 -19.83 -30.15 -53.26
C HIS A 810 -20.11 -30.48 -54.72
N ASP A 811 -20.05 -29.47 -55.60
CA ASP A 811 -20.31 -29.64 -57.03
C ASP A 811 -19.01 -30.01 -57.75
N TYR A 812 -18.89 -31.26 -58.22
CA TYR A 812 -17.68 -31.77 -58.86
C TYR A 812 -17.48 -31.26 -60.32
N ALA A 813 -18.40 -30.44 -60.83
CA ALA A 813 -18.41 -30.00 -62.24
C ALA A 813 -17.22 -29.10 -62.62
N ASP A 814 -16.61 -28.38 -61.68
CA ASP A 814 -15.53 -27.41 -61.94
C ASP A 814 -14.11 -28.02 -61.99
N GLN A 815 -13.93 -29.28 -61.61
CA GLN A 815 -12.59 -29.92 -61.54
C GLN A 815 -12.04 -30.42 -62.89
N LYS A 816 -12.79 -30.35 -64.00
CA LYS A 816 -12.33 -30.85 -65.31
C LYS A 816 -11.09 -30.11 -65.89
N LYS A 817 -10.60 -29.06 -65.24
CA LYS A 817 -9.40 -28.32 -65.66
C LYS A 817 -8.08 -28.77 -65.01
N PHE A 818 -8.09 -29.66 -64.01
CA PHE A 818 -6.89 -29.98 -63.24
C PHE A 818 -6.58 -31.48 -63.25
N LYS A 819 -5.36 -31.84 -63.67
CA LYS A 819 -4.83 -33.20 -63.51
C LYS A 819 -4.09 -33.31 -62.16
N PRO A 820 -4.40 -34.27 -61.29
CA PRO A 820 -3.67 -34.46 -60.05
C PRO A 820 -2.34 -35.19 -60.30
N GLU A 821 -1.23 -34.67 -59.78
CA GLU A 821 0.03 -35.43 -59.65
C GLU A 821 0.14 -36.04 -58.25
N ARG A 822 0.34 -37.36 -58.18
CA ARG A 822 0.55 -38.07 -56.90
C ARG A 822 1.97 -37.82 -56.37
N GLY A 823 2.09 -36.87 -55.46
CA GLY A 823 3.26 -36.72 -54.58
C GLY A 823 3.22 -37.70 -53.41
N LYS A 824 4.37 -38.30 -53.06
CA LYS A 824 4.53 -39.11 -51.84
C LYS A 824 4.61 -38.20 -50.61
N GLY A 825 3.46 -37.85 -50.05
CA GLY A 825 3.28 -37.14 -48.79
C GLY A 825 1.91 -37.46 -48.21
N ASN A 826 1.69 -37.22 -46.92
CA ASN A 826 0.47 -37.60 -46.17
C ASN A 826 -0.84 -37.34 -46.94
N PHE A 827 -1.83 -38.21 -46.73
CA PHE A 827 -3.11 -38.35 -47.44
C PHE A 827 -4.03 -37.11 -47.50
N ASP A 828 -3.60 -35.92 -47.07
CA ASP A 828 -4.48 -34.77 -46.82
C ASP A 828 -4.34 -33.61 -47.82
N ASP A 829 -3.31 -33.58 -48.69
CA ASP A 829 -3.09 -32.45 -49.61
C ASP A 829 -3.03 -32.90 -51.08
N GLU A 830 -4.14 -32.79 -51.82
CA GLU A 830 -4.11 -32.89 -53.30
C GLU A 830 -3.65 -31.56 -53.90
N ILE A 831 -2.46 -31.57 -54.53
CA ILE A 831 -1.89 -30.40 -55.22
C ILE A 831 -2.33 -30.44 -56.68
N ALA A 832 -3.10 -29.46 -57.12
CA ALA A 832 -3.37 -29.22 -58.53
C ALA A 832 -2.40 -28.17 -59.08
N PHE A 833 -1.84 -28.43 -60.27
CA PHE A 833 -0.95 -27.49 -60.96
C PHE A 833 -1.74 -26.71 -62.01
N ASP A 834 -1.81 -25.39 -61.88
CA ASP A 834 -2.43 -24.52 -62.88
C ASP A 834 -1.44 -24.22 -64.01
N GLU A 835 -1.64 -24.83 -65.18
CA GLU A 835 -0.74 -24.68 -66.33
C GLU A 835 -0.70 -23.23 -66.87
N GLU A 836 -1.77 -22.44 -66.69
CA GLU A 836 -1.84 -21.06 -67.19
C GLU A 836 -1.10 -20.05 -66.29
N ASN A 837 -1.19 -20.22 -64.96
CA ASN A 837 -0.66 -19.24 -63.99
C ASN A 837 0.67 -19.64 -63.32
N LYS A 838 1.17 -20.87 -63.53
CA LYS A 838 2.38 -21.41 -62.88
C LYS A 838 2.38 -21.27 -61.35
N THR A 839 1.22 -21.31 -60.72
CA THR A 839 1.06 -21.27 -59.26
C THR A 839 0.53 -22.62 -58.78
N LYS A 840 1.06 -23.10 -57.65
CA LYS A 840 0.51 -24.27 -56.95
C LYS A 840 -0.70 -23.80 -56.15
N THR A 841 -1.89 -24.20 -56.54
CA THR A 841 -3.14 -23.92 -55.83
C THR A 841 -3.59 -25.20 -55.13
N TYR A 842 -3.80 -25.11 -53.82
CA TYR A 842 -4.36 -26.19 -53.02
C TYR A 842 -5.82 -26.39 -53.41
N VAL A 843 -6.23 -27.62 -53.75
CA VAL A 843 -7.64 -27.96 -53.93
C VAL A 843 -8.18 -28.33 -52.56
N ASP A 844 -8.96 -27.44 -51.95
CA ASP A 844 -9.56 -27.70 -50.64
C ASP A 844 -10.56 -28.87 -50.76
N THR A 845 -10.28 -29.99 -50.08
CA THR A 845 -11.23 -31.11 -50.00
C THR A 845 -12.46 -30.72 -49.15
N PRO A 846 -13.66 -31.27 -49.40
CA PRO A 846 -14.86 -30.96 -48.63
C PRO A 846 -14.69 -31.09 -47.10
N TYR A 847 -13.86 -32.04 -46.66
CA TYR A 847 -13.51 -32.20 -45.25
C TYR A 847 -12.73 -31.01 -44.69
N THR A 848 -11.72 -30.49 -45.41
CA THR A 848 -10.96 -29.30 -44.98
C THR A 848 -11.83 -28.06 -44.91
N ILE A 849 -12.80 -27.91 -45.82
CA ILE A 849 -13.77 -26.80 -45.82
C ILE A 849 -14.66 -26.89 -44.58
N LEU A 850 -15.21 -28.06 -44.28
CA LEU A 850 -16.04 -28.27 -43.09
C LEU A 850 -15.27 -28.07 -41.78
N LYS A 851 -13.98 -28.43 -41.74
CA LYS A 851 -13.12 -28.20 -40.58
C LYS A 851 -12.81 -26.72 -40.37
N ARG A 852 -12.57 -25.95 -41.45
CA ARG A 852 -12.44 -24.49 -41.37
C ARG A 852 -13.74 -23.80 -40.98
N LEU A 853 -14.87 -24.33 -41.45
CA LEU A 853 -16.20 -23.87 -41.06
C LEU A 853 -16.45 -24.13 -39.57
N GLU A 854 -16.06 -25.30 -39.07
CA GLU A 854 -16.09 -25.61 -37.64
C GLU A 854 -15.23 -24.65 -36.81
N GLU A 855 -13.99 -24.36 -37.25
CA GLU A 855 -13.11 -23.38 -36.60
C GLU A 855 -13.72 -21.98 -36.59
N THR A 856 -14.36 -21.58 -37.69
CA THR A 856 -15.05 -20.28 -37.81
C THR A 856 -16.25 -20.21 -36.87
N ILE A 857 -17.07 -21.27 -36.80
CA ILE A 857 -18.18 -21.37 -35.85
C ILE A 857 -17.66 -21.26 -34.43
N ARG A 858 -16.66 -22.07 -34.04
CA ARG A 858 -16.09 -22.05 -32.68
C ARG A 858 -15.61 -20.66 -32.27
N GLY A 859 -15.00 -19.91 -33.19
CA GLY A 859 -14.50 -18.56 -32.99
C GLY A 859 -15.54 -17.43 -33.07
N TYR A 860 -16.77 -17.72 -33.48
CA TYR A 860 -17.81 -16.71 -33.64
C TYR A 860 -18.31 -16.17 -32.30
N SER A 861 -18.42 -14.85 -32.19
CA SER A 861 -18.88 -14.15 -30.99
C SER A 861 -20.41 -14.02 -31.02
N LEU A 862 -21.09 -14.73 -30.13
CA LEU A 862 -22.55 -14.71 -29.97
C LEU A 862 -23.07 -13.43 -29.28
N GLY A 863 -22.19 -12.73 -28.57
CA GLY A 863 -22.50 -11.52 -27.81
C GLY A 863 -21.51 -11.32 -26.68
N GLY A 864 -21.63 -10.22 -25.96
CA GLY A 864 -20.67 -9.85 -24.93
C GLY A 864 -19.53 -8.97 -25.42
N ILE A 865 -18.75 -8.48 -24.47
CA ILE A 865 -17.62 -7.59 -24.74
C ILE A 865 -16.37 -8.43 -25.02
N SER A 866 -15.62 -8.05 -26.05
CA SER A 866 -14.41 -8.77 -26.44
C SER A 866 -13.36 -8.74 -25.32
N LYS A 867 -12.56 -9.82 -25.22
CA LYS A 867 -11.48 -10.04 -24.23
C LYS A 867 -11.91 -10.30 -22.78
N ILE A 868 -13.19 -10.23 -22.45
CA ILE A 868 -13.70 -10.57 -21.11
C ILE A 868 -14.04 -12.05 -21.05
N THR A 869 -13.26 -12.82 -20.31
CA THR A 869 -13.42 -14.28 -20.22
C THR A 869 -14.29 -14.72 -19.06
N ARG A 870 -14.31 -13.95 -17.97
CA ARG A 870 -15.03 -14.33 -16.75
C ARG A 870 -15.47 -13.10 -15.97
N ILE A 871 -16.56 -13.27 -15.22
CA ILE A 871 -17.10 -12.24 -14.33
C ILE A 871 -17.29 -12.86 -12.93
N LEU A 872 -16.80 -12.15 -11.93
CA LEU A 872 -16.93 -12.45 -10.51
C LEU A 872 -17.88 -11.43 -9.89
N HIS A 873 -18.74 -11.91 -8.99
CA HIS A 873 -19.64 -11.05 -8.21
C HIS A 873 -18.91 -10.72 -6.92
N SER A 874 -18.60 -9.44 -6.74
CA SER A 874 -17.87 -8.97 -5.57
C SER A 874 -18.73 -8.00 -4.77
N GLN A 875 -18.47 -7.94 -3.48
CA GLN A 875 -19.22 -7.12 -2.53
C GLN A 875 -18.25 -6.28 -1.70
N ILE A 876 -18.60 -5.01 -1.50
CA ILE A 876 -17.84 -4.07 -0.69
C ILE A 876 -18.71 -3.62 0.46
N GLU A 877 -18.19 -3.73 1.68
CA GLU A 877 -18.80 -3.13 2.86
C GLU A 877 -18.45 -1.63 2.90
N LYS A 878 -19.47 -0.77 2.77
CA LYS A 878 -19.32 0.66 2.98
C LYS A 878 -19.25 0.94 4.48
N GLN A 879 -18.09 1.42 4.92
CA GLN A 879 -17.89 1.78 6.33
C GLN A 879 -18.64 3.05 6.74
N PHE A 880 -18.92 3.95 5.78
CA PHE A 880 -19.47 5.28 6.07
C PHE A 880 -20.60 5.64 5.10
N TYR A 881 -21.73 6.05 5.66
CA TYR A 881 -22.85 6.66 4.93
C TYR A 881 -23.18 8.01 5.57
N ILE A 882 -23.29 9.05 4.73
CA ILE A 882 -23.76 10.35 5.18
C ILE A 882 -25.27 10.30 5.23
N ASN A 883 -25.82 10.45 6.44
CA ASN A 883 -27.26 10.62 6.56
C ASN A 883 -27.63 12.02 6.06
N ASN A 884 -28.35 12.09 4.94
CA ASN A 884 -28.81 13.34 4.34
C ASN A 884 -29.64 14.23 5.30
N LYS A 885 -30.24 13.66 6.36
CA LYS A 885 -31.01 14.40 7.37
C LYS A 885 -30.17 14.97 8.51
N THR A 886 -29.23 14.19 9.06
CA THR A 886 -28.42 14.63 10.22
C THR A 886 -27.06 15.21 9.82
N GLY A 887 -26.62 14.97 8.58
CA GLY A 887 -25.29 15.32 8.07
C GLY A 887 -24.15 14.66 8.84
N GLY A 888 -24.43 13.71 9.73
CA GLY A 888 -23.42 12.90 10.40
C GLY A 888 -23.07 11.69 9.56
N PHE A 889 -21.82 11.25 9.66
CA PHE A 889 -21.49 9.89 9.26
C PHE A 889 -22.20 8.96 10.24
N LEU A 890 -23.12 8.14 9.74
CA LEU A 890 -23.59 7.01 10.52
C LEU A 890 -22.44 6.01 10.57
N LYS A 891 -21.63 6.04 11.64
CA LYS A 891 -20.94 4.82 12.05
C LYS A 891 -22.03 3.77 12.26
N GLN A 892 -21.82 2.58 11.71
CA GLN A 892 -22.69 1.40 11.82
C GLN A 892 -23.49 1.45 13.14
N ALA A 893 -24.80 1.71 13.05
CA ALA A 893 -25.62 1.86 14.24
C ALA A 893 -25.60 0.53 14.99
N ASN A 894 -25.06 0.55 16.21
CA ASN A 894 -25.20 -0.58 17.12
C ASN A 894 -26.68 -0.70 17.49
N VAL A 895 -27.32 -1.79 17.07
CA VAL A 895 -28.66 -2.14 17.55
C VAL A 895 -28.50 -2.62 18.98
N ASP A 896 -28.89 -1.80 19.96
CA ASP A 896 -29.00 -2.13 21.39
C ASP A 896 -27.83 -2.96 21.97
N GLY A 897 -26.59 -2.69 21.53
CA GLY A 897 -25.39 -3.41 21.97
C GLY A 897 -25.29 -4.88 21.53
N LYS A 898 -26.18 -5.37 20.65
CA LYS A 898 -26.27 -6.79 20.22
C LYS A 898 -25.84 -7.05 18.77
N GLY A 899 -25.89 -6.05 17.90
CA GLY A 899 -25.48 -6.20 16.49
C GLY A 899 -25.15 -4.89 15.77
N LYS A 900 -24.56 -4.99 14.57
CA LYS A 900 -24.15 -3.88 13.70
C LYS A 900 -24.83 -3.95 12.34
N TRP A 901 -25.37 -2.83 11.86
CA TRP A 901 -25.83 -2.71 10.47
C TRP A 901 -24.65 -2.40 9.54
N LYS A 902 -24.49 -3.20 8.49
CA LYS A 902 -23.50 -3.05 7.42
C LYS A 902 -24.20 -2.67 6.12
N ILE A 903 -23.77 -1.60 5.46
CA ILE A 903 -24.23 -1.28 4.11
C ILE A 903 -23.28 -1.93 3.13
N ILE A 904 -23.78 -2.75 2.23
CA ILE A 904 -23.00 -3.51 1.27
C ILE A 904 -23.36 -3.06 -0.13
N GLU A 905 -22.36 -2.62 -0.91
CA GLU A 905 -22.48 -2.32 -2.34
C GLU A 905 -22.01 -3.53 -3.16
N LYS A 906 -22.82 -3.98 -4.12
CA LYS A 906 -22.45 -5.02 -5.09
C LYS A 906 -21.82 -4.40 -6.33
N TYR A 907 -20.75 -5.03 -6.82
CA TYR A 907 -20.03 -4.64 -8.03
C TYR A 907 -19.54 -5.88 -8.78
N LEU A 908 -19.16 -5.72 -10.04
CA LEU A 908 -18.60 -6.82 -10.84
C LEU A 908 -17.10 -6.67 -10.98
N GLU A 909 -16.38 -7.78 -10.89
CA GLU A 909 -14.97 -7.86 -11.27
C GLU A 909 -14.82 -8.78 -12.46
N THR A 910 -14.06 -8.39 -13.46
CA THR A 910 -13.84 -9.21 -14.66
C THR A 910 -12.44 -9.79 -14.71
N GLU A 911 -12.30 -10.95 -15.35
CA GLU A 911 -11.04 -11.42 -15.91
C GLU A 911 -10.98 -10.98 -17.38
N GLY A 912 -9.97 -10.18 -17.71
CA GLY A 912 -9.89 -9.45 -18.98
C GLY A 912 -10.46 -8.03 -18.90
N THR A 913 -10.00 -7.17 -19.80
CA THR A 913 -10.31 -5.72 -19.78
C THR A 913 -10.71 -5.23 -21.16
N ASN A 914 -11.74 -4.38 -21.19
CA ASN A 914 -12.16 -3.57 -22.33
C ASN A 914 -13.01 -2.39 -21.82
N LEU A 915 -12.32 -1.42 -21.23
CA LEU A 915 -12.91 -0.27 -20.54
C LEU A 915 -13.75 0.59 -21.49
N LYS A 916 -13.31 0.74 -22.75
CA LYS A 916 -13.99 1.58 -23.74
C LYS A 916 -15.41 1.08 -24.06
N GLU A 917 -15.61 -0.22 -24.19
CA GLU A 917 -16.93 -0.80 -24.46
C GLU A 917 -17.80 -0.81 -23.20
N ILE A 918 -17.23 -1.10 -22.04
CA ILE A 918 -17.96 -1.16 -20.77
C ILE A 918 -18.55 0.20 -20.38
N LEU A 919 -17.78 1.29 -20.52
CA LEU A 919 -18.25 2.63 -20.16
C LEU A 919 -19.45 3.10 -21.02
N ARG A 920 -19.70 2.46 -22.17
CA ARG A 920 -20.85 2.76 -23.03
C ARG A 920 -22.13 2.04 -22.61
N LEU A 921 -22.03 1.03 -21.74
CA LEU A 921 -23.20 0.27 -21.31
C LEU A 921 -24.10 1.12 -20.41
N GLU A 922 -25.41 0.98 -20.61
CA GLU A 922 -26.41 1.55 -19.72
C GLU A 922 -26.31 0.94 -18.32
N HIS A 923 -26.57 1.75 -17.30
CA HIS A 923 -26.49 1.40 -15.88
C HIS A 923 -25.09 1.12 -15.31
N VAL A 924 -24.03 1.31 -16.10
CA VAL A 924 -22.64 1.31 -15.58
C VAL A 924 -22.30 2.72 -15.10
N ASP A 925 -21.70 2.80 -13.91
CA ASP A 925 -21.19 4.05 -13.37
C ASP A 925 -19.87 4.44 -14.09
N GLN A 926 -19.97 5.42 -14.97
CA GLN A 926 -18.85 5.91 -15.78
C GLN A 926 -17.78 6.65 -14.95
N ARG A 927 -18.10 7.10 -13.73
CA ARG A 927 -17.18 7.89 -12.90
C ARG A 927 -16.30 7.03 -12.02
N ARG A 928 -16.81 5.87 -11.56
CA ARG A 928 -16.11 4.98 -10.62
C ARG A 928 -15.52 3.73 -11.26
N THR A 929 -16.04 3.29 -12.42
CA THR A 929 -15.56 2.08 -13.11
C THR A 929 -14.10 2.24 -13.55
N THR A 930 -13.24 1.30 -13.16
CA THR A 930 -11.78 1.37 -13.38
C THR A 930 -11.18 0.00 -13.70
N THR A 931 -9.94 -0.01 -14.19
CA THR A 931 -9.18 -1.23 -14.52
C THR A 931 -7.79 -1.18 -13.92
N ASP A 932 -7.18 -2.35 -13.75
CA ASP A 932 -5.78 -2.47 -13.36
C ASP A 932 -4.81 -2.33 -14.57
N ASP A 933 -5.31 -2.31 -15.82
CA ASP A 933 -4.50 -2.04 -17.01
C ASP A 933 -4.33 -0.52 -17.22
N VAL A 934 -3.21 0.00 -16.70
CA VAL A 934 -2.82 1.41 -16.82
C VAL A 934 -2.62 1.83 -18.29
N TYR A 935 -2.14 0.92 -19.14
CA TYR A 935 -1.94 1.25 -20.55
C TYR A 935 -3.29 1.51 -21.22
N GLU A 936 -4.29 0.69 -20.95
CA GLU A 936 -5.66 0.90 -21.43
C GLU A 936 -6.26 2.22 -20.91
N ILE A 937 -6.08 2.52 -19.61
CA ILE A 937 -6.52 3.81 -19.02
C ILE A 937 -5.90 4.99 -19.76
N SER A 938 -4.60 4.94 -20.09
CA SER A 938 -3.93 6.01 -20.81
C SER A 938 -4.53 6.28 -22.19
N GLN A 939 -5.04 5.25 -22.86
CA GLN A 939 -5.65 5.36 -24.19
C GLN A 939 -7.11 5.83 -24.13
N VAL A 940 -7.86 5.45 -23.09
CA VAL A 940 -9.29 5.72 -22.98
C VAL A 940 -9.58 7.02 -22.22
N LEU A 941 -8.94 7.21 -21.06
CA LEU A 941 -9.18 8.33 -20.15
C LEU A 941 -8.09 9.41 -20.20
N GLY A 942 -6.93 9.09 -20.76
CA GLY A 942 -5.81 10.02 -20.91
C GLY A 942 -4.69 9.85 -19.87
N ILE A 943 -3.64 10.64 -20.01
CA ILE A 943 -2.39 10.46 -19.27
C ILE A 943 -2.50 10.79 -17.77
N GLU A 944 -3.29 11.79 -17.38
CA GLU A 944 -3.52 12.15 -15.98
C GLU A 944 -4.29 11.06 -15.22
N ALA A 945 -5.28 10.44 -15.88
CA ALA A 945 -5.99 9.28 -15.34
C ALA A 945 -5.02 8.10 -15.16
N ALA A 946 -4.08 7.90 -16.09
CA ALA A 946 -3.05 6.88 -15.96
C ALA A 946 -2.07 7.16 -14.82
N ARG A 947 -1.68 8.44 -14.58
CA ARG A 947 -0.88 8.87 -13.42
C ARG A 947 -1.58 8.49 -12.11
N ALA A 948 -2.86 8.84 -11.97
CA ALA A 948 -3.64 8.51 -10.78
C ALA A 948 -3.79 6.99 -10.59
N ALA A 949 -4.02 6.25 -11.68
CA ALA A 949 -4.10 4.78 -11.64
C ALA A 949 -2.78 4.13 -11.19
N LEU A 950 -1.63 4.62 -11.67
CA LEU A 950 -0.30 4.13 -11.25
C LEU A 950 -0.07 4.31 -9.74
N VAL A 951 -0.41 5.49 -9.21
CA VAL A 951 -0.34 5.76 -7.77
C VAL A 951 -1.26 4.81 -7.01
N GLY A 952 -2.51 4.68 -7.44
CA GLY A 952 -3.51 3.85 -6.78
C GLY A 952 -3.12 2.37 -6.75
N GLU A 953 -2.70 1.81 -7.89
CA GLU A 953 -2.22 0.42 -8.00
C GLU A 953 -1.00 0.17 -7.13
N THR A 954 -0.07 1.12 -7.09
CA THR A 954 1.16 0.98 -6.30
C THR A 954 0.88 1.06 -4.80
N ARG A 955 0.00 1.97 -4.37
CA ARG A 955 -0.48 2.01 -2.98
C ARG A 955 -1.17 0.71 -2.59
N LYS A 956 -2.05 0.16 -3.44
CA LYS A 956 -2.69 -1.15 -3.20
C LYS A 956 -1.66 -2.25 -2.96
N ILE A 957 -0.57 -2.27 -3.74
CA ILE A 957 0.52 -3.23 -3.58
C ILE A 957 1.22 -3.07 -2.22
N PHE A 958 1.64 -1.85 -1.83
CA PHE A 958 2.34 -1.65 -0.56
C PHE A 958 1.43 -1.82 0.67
N ASN A 959 0.19 -1.33 0.61
CA ASN A 959 -0.80 -1.46 1.68
C ASN A 959 -1.15 -2.94 1.94
N HIS A 960 -1.14 -3.79 0.90
CA HIS A 960 -1.29 -5.23 1.08
C HIS A 960 -0.22 -5.82 2.03
N TYR A 961 0.99 -5.27 2.03
CA TYR A 961 2.09 -5.66 2.91
C TYR A 961 2.15 -4.84 4.22
N GLY A 962 1.28 -3.86 4.41
CA GLY A 962 1.31 -2.95 5.57
C GLY A 962 2.48 -1.97 5.54
N ILE A 963 3.06 -1.74 4.36
CA ILE A 963 4.18 -0.81 4.18
C ILE A 963 3.60 0.54 3.77
N TYR A 964 3.92 1.57 4.53
CA TYR A 964 3.60 2.94 4.18
C TYR A 964 4.77 3.61 3.47
N ILE A 965 4.49 4.27 2.35
CA ILE A 965 5.43 5.12 1.61
C ILE A 965 4.77 6.49 1.46
N ASN A 966 5.53 7.55 1.74
CA ASN A 966 5.06 8.91 1.58
C ASN A 966 4.66 9.15 0.11
N TYR A 967 3.48 9.76 -0.09
CA TYR A 967 2.89 10.01 -1.41
C TYR A 967 3.82 10.77 -2.36
N ARG A 968 4.70 11.62 -1.83
CA ARG A 968 5.58 12.50 -2.59
C ARG A 968 6.56 11.72 -3.46
N HIS A 969 7.07 10.60 -2.95
CA HIS A 969 7.97 9.71 -3.68
C HIS A 969 7.26 9.01 -4.84
N LEU A 970 6.01 8.60 -4.62
CA LEU A 970 5.17 8.00 -5.66
C LEU A 970 4.84 9.02 -6.76
N TYR A 971 4.44 10.23 -6.36
CA TYR A 971 4.11 11.30 -7.31
C TYR A 971 5.31 11.64 -8.17
N LEU A 972 6.48 11.87 -7.57
CA LEU A 972 7.69 12.22 -8.32
C LEU A 972 8.05 11.18 -9.38
N LEU A 973 7.98 9.88 -9.04
CA LEU A 973 8.28 8.82 -9.98
C LEU A 973 7.24 8.73 -11.10
N TYR A 974 5.95 8.82 -10.78
CA TYR A 974 4.92 8.70 -11.80
C TYR A 974 4.79 9.95 -12.66
N ASP A 975 5.07 11.14 -12.12
CA ASP A 975 5.26 12.37 -12.88
C ASP A 975 6.42 12.19 -13.88
N TRP A 976 7.54 11.58 -13.45
CA TRP A 976 8.62 11.22 -14.36
C TRP A 976 8.17 10.24 -15.47
N MET A 977 7.30 9.29 -15.16
CA MET A 977 6.78 8.35 -16.17
C MET A 977 5.78 9.00 -17.14
N THR A 978 5.06 10.05 -16.73
CA THR A 978 3.93 10.63 -17.49
C THR A 978 4.16 12.01 -18.10
N HIS A 979 5.20 12.77 -17.70
CA HIS A 979 5.36 14.18 -18.06
C HIS A 979 5.38 14.48 -19.57
N ARG A 980 5.70 13.49 -20.42
CA ARG A 980 5.76 13.63 -21.89
C ARG A 980 4.41 13.45 -22.60
N GLY A 981 3.33 13.25 -21.84
CA GLY A 981 2.02 12.90 -22.41
C GLY A 981 1.91 11.45 -22.92
N ARG A 982 2.91 10.61 -22.65
CA ARG A 982 2.92 9.17 -22.93
C ARG A 982 3.56 8.42 -21.77
N LEU A 983 3.13 7.17 -21.56
CA LEU A 983 3.73 6.29 -20.55
C LEU A 983 5.16 5.92 -20.94
N THR A 984 6.13 6.36 -20.14
CA THR A 984 7.55 6.02 -20.29
C THR A 984 7.91 4.91 -19.31
N ALA A 985 8.42 3.79 -19.81
CA ALA A 985 8.81 2.66 -18.97
C ALA A 985 10.12 2.93 -18.23
N VAL A 986 10.26 2.42 -17.00
CA VAL A 986 11.49 2.47 -16.19
C VAL A 986 12.40 1.30 -16.57
N ASN A 987 12.84 1.28 -17.82
CA ASN A 987 13.80 0.30 -18.36
C ASN A 987 14.71 0.96 -19.40
N ARG A 988 15.69 0.21 -19.92
CA ARG A 988 16.62 0.70 -20.95
C ARG A 988 15.91 1.36 -22.13
N ASN A 989 14.84 0.71 -22.63
CA ASN A 989 14.12 1.19 -23.80
C ASN A 989 13.40 2.51 -23.51
N GLY A 990 12.90 2.71 -22.29
CA GLY A 990 12.27 3.96 -21.88
C GLY A 990 13.29 5.08 -21.71
N ILE A 991 14.41 4.83 -21.02
CA ILE A 991 15.47 5.81 -20.78
C ILE A 991 16.15 6.23 -22.08
N ASN A 992 16.46 5.28 -22.98
CA ASN A 992 17.12 5.56 -24.25
C ASN A 992 16.24 6.37 -25.22
N ARG A 993 14.91 6.28 -25.09
CA ARG A 993 13.95 7.07 -25.90
C ARG A 993 13.84 8.53 -25.47
N ILE A 994 14.58 8.94 -24.45
CA ILE A 994 14.63 10.32 -23.97
C ILE A 994 15.78 11.03 -24.73
N PRO A 995 15.49 11.84 -25.76
CA PRO A 995 16.53 12.39 -26.62
C PRO A 995 17.42 13.37 -25.87
N GLU A 996 16.85 14.15 -24.96
CA GLU A 996 17.53 15.24 -24.22
C GLU A 996 18.45 14.74 -23.09
N VAL A 997 18.35 13.47 -22.69
CA VAL A 997 19.23 12.92 -21.65
C VAL A 997 20.63 12.76 -22.23
N SER A 998 21.62 13.17 -21.44
CA SER A 998 23.05 12.99 -21.72
C SER A 998 23.38 11.58 -22.23
N VAL A 999 24.24 11.54 -23.25
CA VAL A 999 24.80 10.33 -23.83
C VAL A 999 25.56 9.53 -22.79
N LEU A 1000 26.42 10.20 -22.02
CA LEU A 1000 27.25 9.56 -21.01
C LEU A 1000 26.39 8.94 -19.90
N ARG A 1001 25.33 9.64 -19.48
CA ARG A 1001 24.36 9.08 -18.54
C ARG A 1001 23.68 7.83 -19.10
N LYS A 1002 23.19 7.86 -20.34
CA LYS A 1002 22.58 6.68 -20.98
C LYS A 1002 23.58 5.52 -21.06
N SER A 1003 24.82 5.80 -21.46
CA SER A 1003 25.89 4.80 -21.59
C SER A 1003 26.27 4.13 -20.27
N SER A 1004 26.01 4.79 -19.12
CA SER A 1004 26.24 4.22 -17.79
C SER A 1004 25.26 3.11 -17.41
N PHE A 1005 24.23 2.87 -18.23
CA PHE A 1005 23.15 1.93 -17.97
C PHE A 1005 22.94 0.93 -19.11
N GLU A 1006 23.22 -0.35 -18.84
CA GLU A 1006 22.98 -1.53 -19.70
C GLU A 1006 23.75 -1.59 -21.04
N GLU A 1007 23.68 -0.57 -21.90
CA GLU A 1007 24.13 -0.61 -23.31
C GLU A 1007 25.19 0.44 -23.65
N THR A 1008 26.36 0.39 -23.00
CA THR A 1008 27.39 1.44 -23.14
C THR A 1008 27.90 1.65 -24.58
N VAL A 1009 28.24 0.57 -25.30
CA VAL A 1009 28.95 0.65 -26.59
C VAL A 1009 28.04 1.15 -27.71
N GLU A 1010 26.81 0.63 -27.78
CA GLU A 1010 25.84 1.01 -28.83
C GLU A 1010 25.46 2.49 -28.72
N ILE A 1011 25.21 2.97 -27.49
CA ILE A 1011 24.86 4.37 -27.23
C ILE A 1011 25.99 5.32 -27.65
N LEU A 1012 27.25 4.98 -27.33
CA LEU A 1012 28.39 5.80 -27.71
C LEU A 1012 28.65 5.77 -29.22
N TYR A 1013 28.43 4.63 -29.86
CA TYR A 1013 28.55 4.49 -31.32
C TYR A 1013 27.50 5.35 -32.03
N ASP A 1014 26.23 5.25 -31.64
CA ASP A 1014 25.15 6.06 -32.21
C ASP A 1014 25.41 7.55 -31.99
N ALA A 1015 25.79 7.94 -30.78
CA ALA A 1015 26.14 9.33 -30.48
C ALA A 1015 27.31 9.85 -31.32
N ALA A 1016 28.32 9.02 -31.60
CA ALA A 1016 29.43 9.38 -32.47
C ALA A 1016 28.99 9.53 -33.94
N VAL A 1017 28.11 8.64 -34.42
CA VAL A 1017 27.55 8.70 -35.78
C VAL A 1017 26.69 9.96 -35.97
N PHE A 1018 25.87 10.31 -34.98
CA PHE A 1018 24.97 11.46 -35.03
C PHE A 1018 25.58 12.76 -34.49
N SER A 1019 26.84 12.74 -34.03
CA SER A 1019 27.53 13.89 -33.43
C SER A 1019 26.74 14.53 -32.29
N GLU A 1020 26.19 13.71 -31.38
CA GLU A 1020 25.47 14.19 -30.20
C GLU A 1020 26.40 14.95 -29.25
N ILE A 1021 25.91 16.05 -28.69
CA ILE A 1021 26.66 16.92 -27.77
C ILE A 1021 26.18 16.66 -26.34
N ASP A 1022 27.11 16.41 -25.44
CA ASP A 1022 26.83 16.26 -24.01
C ASP A 1022 27.17 17.55 -23.25
N HIS A 1023 26.21 18.07 -22.47
CA HIS A 1023 26.37 19.32 -21.73
C HIS A 1023 26.94 19.15 -20.32
N MET A 1024 27.20 17.92 -19.85
CA MET A 1024 27.80 17.63 -18.55
C MET A 1024 27.07 18.28 -17.36
N ARG A 1025 25.73 18.39 -17.46
CA ARG A 1025 24.89 18.97 -16.41
C ARG A 1025 24.33 17.92 -15.47
N GLY A 1026 24.45 16.63 -15.80
CA GLY A 1026 23.92 15.52 -15.01
C GLY A 1026 24.87 15.00 -13.96
N LEU A 1027 24.37 14.13 -13.08
CA LEU A 1027 25.16 13.55 -11.99
C LEU A 1027 26.18 12.51 -12.52
N SER A 1028 25.76 11.61 -13.40
CA SER A 1028 26.61 10.53 -13.93
C SER A 1028 27.78 11.07 -14.77
N GLU A 1029 27.57 12.09 -15.62
CA GLU A 1029 28.63 12.69 -16.43
C GLU A 1029 29.75 13.27 -15.56
N ASN A 1030 29.39 14.08 -14.56
CA ASN A 1030 30.34 14.74 -13.67
C ASN A 1030 31.14 13.72 -12.84
N ILE A 1031 30.51 12.63 -12.40
CA ILE A 1031 31.20 11.53 -11.72
C ILE A 1031 32.22 10.85 -12.63
N ILE A 1032 31.88 10.61 -13.91
CA ILE A 1032 32.80 9.97 -14.88
C ILE A 1032 34.05 10.83 -15.09
N PHE A 1033 33.90 12.16 -15.15
CA PHE A 1033 35.03 13.10 -15.33
C PHE A 1033 35.71 13.53 -14.02
N GLY A 1034 35.21 13.10 -12.85
CA GLY A 1034 35.75 13.49 -11.55
C GLY A 1034 35.55 14.97 -11.20
N GLN A 1035 34.48 15.58 -11.71
CA GLN A 1035 34.10 16.97 -11.44
C GLN A 1035 33.10 17.07 -10.28
N LEU A 1036 33.04 18.24 -9.63
CA LEU A 1036 32.01 18.52 -8.63
C LEU A 1036 30.64 18.62 -9.32
N CYS A 1037 29.69 17.80 -8.90
CA CYS A 1037 28.34 17.83 -9.47
C CYS A 1037 27.64 19.18 -9.15
N PRO A 1038 26.95 19.81 -10.13
CA PRO A 1038 26.24 21.08 -9.94
C PRO A 1038 24.89 20.92 -9.19
N HIS A 1039 24.84 20.01 -8.22
CA HIS A 1039 23.66 19.65 -7.43
C HIS A 1039 24.04 19.39 -5.98
N GLY A 1040 23.06 19.35 -5.07
CA GLY A 1040 23.34 19.17 -3.65
C GLY A 1040 24.21 20.30 -3.11
N THR A 1041 25.34 19.96 -2.47
CA THR A 1041 26.32 20.93 -1.96
C THR A 1041 26.98 21.76 -3.05
N GLY A 1042 27.04 21.27 -4.30
CA GLY A 1042 27.57 21.99 -5.46
C GLY A 1042 26.53 22.80 -6.24
N CYS A 1043 25.30 22.96 -5.74
CA CYS A 1043 24.24 23.69 -6.48
C CYS A 1043 24.40 25.22 -6.46
N PHE A 1044 25.34 25.75 -5.69
CA PHE A 1044 25.68 27.16 -5.61
C PHE A 1044 27.19 27.35 -5.58
N GLU A 1045 27.62 28.57 -5.91
CA GLU A 1045 29.02 28.97 -5.82
C GLU A 1045 29.23 29.87 -4.60
N LEU A 1046 30.36 29.67 -3.90
CA LEU A 1046 30.77 30.52 -2.80
C LEU A 1046 31.70 31.62 -3.31
N MET A 1047 31.25 32.87 -3.20
CA MET A 1047 32.06 34.05 -3.51
C MET A 1047 32.50 34.78 -2.24
N GLY A 1048 33.79 35.09 -2.12
CA GLY A 1048 34.33 35.85 -1.00
C GLY A 1048 33.87 37.32 -1.02
N ASN A 1049 33.17 37.78 0.02
CA ASN A 1049 32.75 39.18 0.11
C ASN A 1049 33.90 40.07 0.62
N ALA A 1050 34.59 40.73 -0.31
CA ALA A 1050 35.72 41.61 -0.02
C ALA A 1050 35.38 42.79 0.90
N LYS A 1051 34.12 43.27 0.94
CA LYS A 1051 33.70 44.36 1.84
C LYS A 1051 33.69 43.90 3.30
N ASN A 1052 33.08 42.74 3.56
CA ASN A 1052 33.03 42.16 4.91
C ASN A 1052 34.44 41.83 5.42
N VAL A 1053 35.34 41.36 4.56
CA VAL A 1053 36.74 41.09 4.95
C VAL A 1053 37.47 42.37 5.36
N LYS A 1054 37.24 43.49 4.66
CA LYS A 1054 37.82 44.79 5.03
C LYS A 1054 37.24 45.31 6.36
N GLU A 1055 35.93 45.19 6.56
CA GLU A 1055 35.28 45.55 7.84
C GLU A 1055 35.75 44.68 9.00
N PHE A 1056 35.94 43.37 8.78
CA PHE A 1056 36.46 42.46 9.81
C PHE A 1056 37.90 42.82 10.18
N LYS A 1057 38.75 43.14 9.18
CA LYS A 1057 40.12 43.64 9.42
C LYS A 1057 40.14 44.99 10.14
N LEU A 1058 39.19 45.87 9.85
CA LEU A 1058 39.02 47.15 10.55
C LEU A 1058 38.57 46.94 12.01
N LYS A 1059 37.60 46.04 12.26
CA LYS A 1059 37.14 45.70 13.61
C LYS A 1059 38.19 44.95 14.44
N SER A 1060 38.95 44.03 13.85
CA SER A 1060 40.07 43.39 14.54
C SER A 1060 41.18 44.38 14.89
N SER A 1061 41.47 45.34 13.99
CA SER A 1061 42.44 46.42 14.28
C SER A 1061 41.97 47.43 15.34
N HIS A 1062 40.66 47.49 15.65
CA HIS A 1062 40.12 48.30 16.74
C HIS A 1062 40.07 47.53 18.07
N ALA A 1063 39.96 46.20 18.05
CA ALA A 1063 40.04 45.38 19.25
C ALA A 1063 41.45 45.38 19.88
N ASP A 1064 42.50 45.46 19.05
CA ASP A 1064 43.90 45.54 19.51
C ASP A 1064 44.29 46.89 20.14
N LYS A 1065 43.39 47.90 20.12
CA LYS A 1065 43.62 49.21 20.74
C LYS A 1065 42.94 49.40 22.10
N PHE A 1066 42.14 48.43 22.56
CA PHE A 1066 41.39 48.53 23.83
C PHE A 1066 41.92 47.64 24.97
N THR A 1067 43.10 47.06 24.83
CA THR A 1067 43.79 46.29 25.88
C THR A 1067 45.05 47.01 26.38
N GLN A 1068 44.86 48.20 26.98
CA GLN A 1068 45.78 48.74 27.98
C GLN A 1068 44.97 49.10 29.23
N GLY A 1069 44.97 48.18 30.21
CA GLY A 1069 44.49 48.43 31.57
C GLY A 1069 43.26 47.61 31.96
N GLY A 1070 43.48 46.55 32.73
CA GLY A 1070 42.42 45.85 33.48
C GLY A 1070 42.53 44.33 33.41
N GLU A 1071 43.14 43.72 34.43
CA GLU A 1071 43.12 42.28 34.67
C GLU A 1071 41.69 41.76 34.85
N TYR A 1072 41.27 40.80 34.03
CA TYR A 1072 40.27 39.80 34.42
C TYR A 1072 40.71 38.44 33.88
N LEU A 1073 40.79 37.48 34.82
CA LEU A 1073 41.10 36.07 34.63
C LEU A 1073 40.07 35.41 33.70
N ALA A 1074 40.50 35.01 32.50
CA ALA A 1074 39.83 33.99 31.70
C ALA A 1074 40.67 32.71 31.75
N GLU A 1075 40.03 31.61 32.13
CA GLU A 1075 40.61 30.29 32.30
C GLU A 1075 41.32 29.81 31.02
N GLN A 1076 42.55 29.34 31.21
CA GLN A 1076 43.41 28.77 30.18
C GLN A 1076 42.87 27.40 29.75
N SER A 1077 42.64 27.21 28.45
CA SER A 1077 42.72 25.89 27.85
C SER A 1077 44.19 25.59 27.54
N PRO A 1078 44.74 24.42 27.94
CA PRO A 1078 46.11 24.06 27.63
C PRO A 1078 46.12 23.29 26.32
N TYR A 1079 46.67 23.86 25.25
CA TYR A 1079 47.39 23.16 24.16
C TYR A 1079 47.66 24.19 23.05
N ASP A 1080 48.78 24.90 23.15
CA ASP A 1080 49.53 25.36 21.98
C ASP A 1080 50.90 25.90 22.43
N GLN A 1081 51.92 25.04 22.33
CA GLN A 1081 53.28 25.49 22.13
C GLN A 1081 53.83 24.80 20.89
N ASN A 1082 54.30 25.65 19.97
CA ASN A 1082 55.05 25.36 18.76
C ASN A 1082 54.22 24.93 17.54
N GLN A 1083 53.90 25.90 16.68
CA GLN A 1083 54.63 26.04 15.42
C GLN A 1083 54.38 27.40 14.77
N GLN A 1084 55.48 28.10 14.51
CA GLN A 1084 55.54 29.31 13.72
C GLN A 1084 55.14 29.04 12.26
N THR A 1085 54.42 29.97 11.66
CA THR A 1085 54.22 30.08 10.21
C THR A 1085 55.53 30.31 9.47
N PRO A 1086 55.58 29.96 8.17
CA PRO A 1086 56.17 30.88 7.22
C PRO A 1086 55.25 31.21 6.04
N LEU A 1087 55.30 32.48 5.66
CA LEU A 1087 54.65 33.12 4.52
C LEU A 1087 55.12 32.60 3.15
N MET A 1088 54.16 32.52 2.22
CA MET A 1088 54.18 32.91 0.80
C MET A 1088 55.42 32.60 -0.05
N LEU A 1089 55.28 31.75 -1.09
CA LEU A 1089 55.97 31.96 -2.38
C LEU A 1089 55.33 31.14 -3.53
N ASN A 1090 55.00 31.88 -4.59
CA ASN A 1090 54.75 31.57 -6.00
C ASN A 1090 54.75 30.11 -6.52
N THR A 1091 53.79 29.86 -7.42
CA THR A 1091 53.77 28.78 -8.43
C THR A 1091 55.08 28.67 -9.21
N PRO A 1092 55.42 27.44 -9.68
CA PRO A 1092 55.41 27.19 -11.14
C PRO A 1092 54.93 25.78 -11.55
N GLY A 1093 54.59 25.66 -12.84
CA GLY A 1093 54.04 24.47 -13.51
C GLY A 1093 55.01 23.29 -13.76
N PRO A 1094 54.67 22.38 -14.69
CA PRO A 1094 55.13 20.99 -14.68
C PRO A 1094 56.52 20.82 -15.31
N GLY A 1095 57.41 20.07 -14.65
CA GLY A 1095 58.72 19.73 -15.20
C GLY A 1095 59.53 18.76 -14.35
N VAL A 1096 59.77 17.59 -14.93
CA VAL A 1096 61.00 16.77 -14.91
C VAL A 1096 61.56 16.29 -13.55
N SER A 1097 61.73 14.96 -13.51
CA SER A 1097 62.51 14.12 -12.59
C SER A 1097 63.75 14.75 -11.95
N GLN A 1098 63.94 14.49 -10.65
CA GLN A 1098 65.19 13.97 -10.09
C GLN A 1098 64.96 13.50 -8.64
N GLY A 1099 65.47 12.30 -8.32
CA GLY A 1099 65.29 11.65 -7.03
C GLY A 1099 66.17 12.21 -5.92
N PHE A 1100 65.74 12.00 -4.68
CA PHE A 1100 66.62 11.92 -3.52
C PHE A 1100 66.12 10.85 -2.55
N ILE A 1101 67.12 10.21 -1.94
CA ILE A 1101 67.15 8.89 -1.30
C ILE A 1101 67.01 9.02 0.23
N GLU A 1102 66.33 8.01 0.80
CA GLU A 1102 66.40 7.39 2.15
C GLU A 1102 66.65 8.23 3.42
N ASN A 1103 65.79 8.03 4.43
CA ASN A 1103 66.16 7.29 5.66
C ASN A 1103 64.92 7.08 6.55
N SER A 1104 64.45 5.83 6.66
CA SER A 1104 63.59 5.37 7.77
C SER A 1104 63.94 3.92 8.11
N PRO A 1105 64.35 3.61 9.35
CA PRO A 1105 64.68 2.25 9.77
C PRO A 1105 63.46 1.49 10.31
N TYR A 1106 63.30 0.27 9.76
CA TYR A 1106 62.82 -0.96 10.39
C TYR A 1106 61.38 -1.09 10.92
N THR A 1107 60.59 -1.81 10.11
CA THR A 1107 59.55 -2.78 10.50
C THR A 1107 60.16 -4.14 10.88
N PRO A 1108 59.40 -5.01 11.59
CA PRO A 1108 59.52 -6.45 11.40
C PRO A 1108 58.20 -7.15 11.02
N TYR A 1109 58.29 -7.93 9.92
CA TYR A 1109 57.69 -9.25 9.59
C TYR A 1109 56.25 -9.61 10.06
N HIS A 1110 55.31 -10.08 9.22
CA HIS A 1110 55.36 -11.35 8.46
C HIS A 1110 54.33 -11.43 7.30
N LYS A 1111 54.84 -11.56 6.07
CA LYS A 1111 54.60 -12.59 5.03
C LYS A 1111 53.25 -13.34 4.93
N SER A 1112 52.58 -13.13 3.79
CA SER A 1112 51.78 -14.13 3.07
C SER A 1112 52.67 -15.14 2.33
N PRO A 1113 52.13 -16.29 1.90
CA PRO A 1113 52.64 -16.99 0.72
C PRO A 1113 51.56 -17.12 -0.36
N ALA A 1114 51.94 -16.75 -1.58
CA ALA A 1114 51.24 -17.09 -2.80
C ALA A 1114 52.07 -18.09 -3.62
N ASN A 1115 51.36 -18.93 -4.37
CA ASN A 1115 51.77 -19.69 -5.55
C ASN A 1115 52.52 -21.01 -5.35
N PHE A 1116 51.83 -22.10 -5.69
CA PHE A 1116 52.43 -23.22 -6.42
C PHE A 1116 51.56 -23.53 -7.64
N ALA A 1117 52.19 -23.39 -8.82
CA ALA A 1117 51.74 -24.01 -10.05
C ALA A 1117 52.03 -25.52 -9.99
N THR A 1118 51.18 -26.29 -10.66
CA THR A 1118 51.25 -27.74 -10.94
C THR A 1118 52.54 -28.11 -11.70
N PRO A 1119 53.05 -29.36 -11.63
CA PRO A 1119 52.52 -30.44 -12.49
C PRO A 1119 52.65 -31.89 -11.96
N PHE A 1120 51.89 -32.81 -12.60
CA PHE A 1120 52.00 -34.28 -12.58
C PHE A 1120 51.70 -35.07 -11.28
N GLY A 1121 50.75 -36.01 -11.40
CA GLY A 1121 50.39 -37.02 -10.40
C GLY A 1121 48.91 -37.31 -10.40
#